data_AF-A0A7M7LW76-F1
#
_entry.id   AF-A0A7M7LW76-F1
#
_cell.length_a   1.000
_cell.length_b   1.000
_cell.length_c   1.000
_cell.angle_alpha   90.00
_cell.angle_beta   90.00
_cell.angle_gamma   90.00
#
_symmetry.space_group_name_H-M   'P 1'
#
loop_
_entity.id
_entity.type
_entity.pdbx_description
1 polymer ?
#
loop_
_entity_poly.entity_id
_entity_poly.type
_entity_poly.pdbx_seq_one_letter_code
_entity_poly.pdbx_strand_id
1 'polypeptide(L)'
;MYSSKDKLHHRWHALLLAIACVASFAVFCQAQESSQSFSISFSSGELLLPCVYRGIPYLHGDSWKVDECTTCDCDNATVTCVIESCPPAFCAEPVKPDGECCFLCPYNVKAKKVLPEITSTNTIAEGGDNSVSLNVPIKFQEAMDTTGVSGEDLWILSAWASSTPDGRGTKYGFDRNVLDDNQMDQYYKKKEKFNFAPINFEFSDPMAECEDMKYICVRIDRGDNPVAKANLDFQFSGYPDESVLTGCTASPECIGIVAQEMDWTIEPVETVIPGEQTTVSLDNYITFRENNPLLSGDGLWRMGLFGSRNEQGTGDRFSYVSQTLNRPQQGTTLNPDAPLEFQAVETDFEMGSIGCNEYGYICVEFTGAENPIPNFFFRVEDAVDASKEANTLTSCREQECLSNVWAESLDWDLTPTDRVLPGQETGVSIDSTVIFEDDNREVAGTGLWKKGLFGSRNPDGSGERFNYREQILDRPQQGITLERDSGMLDVPEATTTFEIGTVGCNDFGYVCVEFTGGDDPDPLYYFRVVGSANAYPEENTLVTCKEQECLARAIFTDLDVDLGDQELVENKNNFLNVDLSGITADDSTNVIGDELWKVSAYASQNPEGSGTKVGLVDQILDPFTAANDLNEGENLPMEDVDFDFDMTGLRCEDVPYLCFDLDKNPDASVNFYYESRPNEAATTTCVDFRDRCKGATAIDVEWDFDIGDAPFEDPAPLTIDADVLFEPDSPNVDGDGLWQLGVFAAKNPEGSGPRKDELTQILDPLDESTPLDEGGPLNLDDVEFPFPINEVGCGEYNFLCVEFKKGEAPSPEFKFETQGEGDTIISCKEQPCRGALLLLLNSILLNLFLL
;
A
#
# COMPACT_ATOMS: atom_id res chain seq x y z
N MET A 1 28.08 12.73 24.22
CA MET A 1 29.49 13.04 24.56
C MET A 1 29.49 14.36 25.32
N TYR A 2 30.03 14.39 26.56
CA TYR A 2 30.42 15.55 27.41
C TYR A 2 29.51 16.81 27.45
N SER A 3 28.74 17.05 28.53
CA SER A 3 29.12 17.63 29.84
C SER A 3 29.62 19.09 29.80
N SER A 4 28.84 20.02 30.39
CA SER A 4 29.32 21.04 31.34
C SER A 4 28.19 22.00 31.78
N LYS A 5 27.97 22.10 33.10
CA LYS A 5 27.61 23.29 33.95
C LYS A 5 26.34 24.11 33.56
N ASP A 6 25.46 24.51 34.47
CA ASP A 6 25.75 25.39 35.62
C ASP A 6 24.67 25.34 36.74
N LYS A 7 25.08 25.85 37.91
CA LYS A 7 24.36 26.00 39.19
C LYS A 7 23.15 26.95 39.13
N LEU A 8 22.10 26.72 39.94
CA LEU A 8 21.70 27.60 41.06
C LEU A 8 20.41 27.14 41.81
N HIS A 9 20.49 27.18 43.15
CA HIS A 9 19.46 27.51 44.16
C HIS A 9 18.09 26.79 44.22
N HIS A 10 17.87 26.01 45.31
CA HIS A 10 16.98 26.30 46.46
C HIS A 10 15.48 26.17 46.13
N ARG A 11 14.64 25.43 46.85
CA ARG A 11 14.70 24.86 48.20
C ARG A 11 13.51 23.87 48.28
N TRP A 12 13.74 22.65 48.75
CA TRP A 12 12.70 21.66 49.05
C TRP A 12 12.80 21.24 50.53
N HIS A 13 11.61 21.00 51.09
CA HIS A 13 11.27 20.17 52.25
C HIS A 13 11.44 20.69 53.68
N ALA A 14 10.27 20.86 54.28
CA ALA A 14 9.97 20.75 55.70
C ALA A 14 9.88 19.27 56.16
N LEU A 15 9.86 19.13 57.50
CA LEU A 15 9.42 18.00 58.34
C LEU A 15 10.42 16.86 58.62
N LEU A 16 10.99 16.85 59.85
CA LEU A 16 10.50 16.03 60.98
C LEU A 16 11.37 16.14 62.27
N LEU A 17 10.67 16.14 63.42
CA LEU A 17 11.08 15.74 64.80
C LEU A 17 12.01 16.70 65.59
N ALA A 18 11.53 17.53 66.53
CA ALA A 18 10.95 17.29 67.86
C ALA A 18 11.96 17.06 69.02
N ILE A 19 11.84 17.93 70.04
CA ILE A 19 12.14 17.78 71.48
C ILE A 19 13.33 18.59 72.10
N ALA A 20 12.93 19.51 72.98
CA ALA A 20 13.50 19.92 74.28
C ALA A 20 14.49 21.10 74.42
N CYS A 21 13.93 22.16 75.02
CA CYS A 21 14.33 22.77 76.31
C CYS A 21 15.37 23.90 76.39
N VAL A 22 14.81 25.05 76.82
CA VAL A 22 15.27 25.97 77.88
C VAL A 22 16.40 26.96 77.53
N ALA A 23 15.96 28.20 77.31
CA ALA A 23 16.75 29.41 77.49
C ALA A 23 16.86 29.76 78.98
N SER A 24 18.07 30.04 79.47
CA SER A 24 18.35 31.00 80.55
C SER A 24 19.84 31.10 80.92
N PHE A 25 20.32 32.35 80.96
CA PHE A 25 21.40 32.93 81.78
C PHE A 25 22.84 32.39 81.73
N ALA A 26 23.79 33.25 81.35
CA ALA A 26 24.79 33.87 82.24
C ALA A 26 25.84 34.67 81.43
N VAL A 27 25.92 35.98 81.64
CA VAL A 27 27.06 36.82 81.24
C VAL A 27 27.88 37.15 82.50
N PHE A 28 29.19 37.00 82.36
CA PHE A 28 30.20 37.08 83.39
C PHE A 28 30.44 38.49 83.96
N CYS A 29 30.72 38.53 85.26
CA CYS A 29 31.26 39.63 86.06
C CYS A 29 32.51 40.29 85.47
N GLN A 30 32.61 41.61 85.62
CA GLN A 30 33.81 42.25 86.17
C GLN A 30 33.41 43.36 87.16
N ALA A 31 33.93 43.23 88.38
CA ALA A 31 33.80 44.20 89.46
C ALA A 31 34.91 45.27 89.33
N GLN A 32 34.56 46.51 89.66
CA GLN A 32 35.53 47.56 89.94
C GLN A 32 35.03 48.38 91.14
N GLU A 33 35.86 48.44 92.19
CA GLU A 33 35.59 49.12 93.45
C GLU A 33 35.55 50.65 93.26
N SER A 34 34.55 51.30 93.87
CA SER A 34 34.72 52.65 94.40
C SER A 34 33.95 52.79 95.71
N SER A 35 34.65 53.33 96.69
CA SER A 35 34.25 53.54 98.07
C SER A 35 33.44 54.82 98.22
N GLN A 36 32.39 54.80 99.06
CA GLN A 36 32.22 55.74 100.19
C GLN A 36 30.94 55.45 101.01
N SER A 37 31.19 55.17 102.29
CA SER A 37 30.39 55.36 103.52
C SER A 37 28.90 55.73 103.44
N PHE A 38 28.06 55.01 104.21
CA PHE A 38 27.30 55.61 105.33
C PHE A 38 26.89 54.53 106.36
N SER A 39 26.64 55.00 107.58
CA SER A 39 26.74 54.34 108.89
C SER A 39 25.65 53.33 109.30
N ILE A 40 26.04 52.45 110.24
CA ILE A 40 25.27 51.41 110.92
C ILE A 40 24.15 51.99 111.79
N SER A 41 23.01 51.29 111.89
CA SER A 41 22.26 51.20 113.16
C SER A 41 21.53 49.87 113.28
N PHE A 42 21.98 49.02 114.20
CA PHE A 42 21.19 47.95 114.79
C PHE A 42 20.19 48.58 115.78
N SER A 43 18.91 48.26 115.62
CA SER A 43 17.87 48.53 116.60
C SER A 43 16.86 47.38 116.58
N SER A 44 17.00 46.48 117.56
CA SER A 44 15.97 45.70 118.28
C SER A 44 14.60 45.38 117.63
N GLY A 45 14.29 44.08 117.54
CA GLY A 45 12.94 43.45 117.44
C GLY A 45 12.37 43.37 116.02
N GLU A 46 11.90 42.25 115.46
CA GLU A 46 11.04 41.18 116.00
C GLU A 46 11.37 39.80 115.39
N LEU A 47 11.06 38.71 116.10
CA LEU A 47 11.09 37.33 115.58
C LEU A 47 9.92 37.11 114.62
N LEU A 48 10.19 36.90 113.32
CA LEU A 48 9.17 36.53 112.34
C LEU A 48 8.85 35.03 112.45
N LEU A 49 7.64 34.69 112.87
CA LEU A 49 7.20 33.33 113.15
C LEU A 49 6.51 32.70 111.93
N PRO A 50 6.71 31.40 111.64
CA PRO A 50 5.99 30.70 110.58
C PRO A 50 4.51 30.53 110.95
N CYS A 51 3.62 30.58 109.96
CA CYS A 51 2.21 30.29 110.15
C CYS A 51 1.96 28.79 109.99
N VAL A 52 0.92 28.26 110.64
CA VAL A 52 0.49 26.87 110.44
C VAL A 52 -0.94 26.88 109.95
N TYR A 53 -1.16 26.48 108.70
CA TYR A 53 -2.49 26.38 108.11
C TYR A 53 -2.85 24.91 107.88
N ARG A 54 -3.95 24.46 108.51
CA ARG A 54 -4.42 23.06 108.49
C ARG A 54 -3.31 22.01 108.79
N GLY A 55 -2.36 22.36 109.65
CA GLY A 55 -1.27 21.49 110.09
C GLY A 55 0.01 21.57 109.24
N ILE A 56 0.01 22.33 108.15
CA ILE A 56 1.20 22.53 107.28
C ILE A 56 1.85 23.88 107.64
N PRO A 57 3.17 23.91 107.92
CA PRO A 57 3.87 25.16 108.22
C PRO A 57 4.22 25.92 106.93
N TYR A 58 3.94 27.23 106.94
CA TYR A 58 4.24 28.18 105.88
C TYR A 58 5.12 29.31 106.47
N LEU A 59 6.14 29.72 105.73
CA LEU A 59 7.04 30.78 106.16
C LEU A 59 6.36 32.15 106.00
N HIS A 60 6.74 33.11 106.85
CA HIS A 60 6.29 34.49 106.67
C HIS A 60 6.71 34.99 105.28
N GLY A 61 5.73 35.44 104.49
CA GLY A 61 5.86 35.80 103.07
C GLY A 61 5.30 34.76 102.08
N ASP A 62 4.99 33.53 102.52
CA ASP A 62 4.46 32.48 101.64
C ASP A 62 2.98 32.73 101.28
N SER A 63 2.64 32.51 100.01
CA SER A 63 1.28 32.55 99.46
C SER A 63 0.91 31.22 98.81
N TRP A 64 -0.26 30.65 99.11
CA TRP A 64 -0.72 29.38 98.53
C TRP A 64 -2.23 29.33 98.31
N LYS A 65 -2.67 28.56 97.31
CA LYS A 65 -4.10 28.32 97.02
C LYS A 65 -4.63 27.13 97.83
N VAL A 66 -5.80 27.31 98.45
CA VAL A 66 -6.51 26.27 99.21
C VAL A 66 -7.55 25.56 98.35
N ASP A 67 -8.26 26.33 97.52
CA ASP A 67 -9.19 25.86 96.49
C ASP A 67 -9.20 26.89 95.34
N GLU A 68 -10.07 26.71 94.35
CA GLU A 68 -10.18 27.58 93.17
C GLU A 68 -10.46 29.05 93.53
N CYS A 69 -11.05 29.32 94.70
CA CYS A 69 -11.49 30.65 95.14
C CYS A 69 -10.70 31.24 96.31
N THR A 70 -9.84 30.46 96.98
CA THR A 70 -9.24 30.86 98.25
C THR A 70 -7.72 30.85 98.15
N THR A 71 -7.10 32.02 98.31
CA THR A 71 -5.64 32.16 98.41
C THR A 71 -5.29 32.65 99.80
N CYS A 72 -4.32 32.01 100.45
CA CYS A 72 -3.87 32.35 101.79
C CYS A 72 -2.42 32.80 101.77
N ASP A 73 -2.15 33.84 102.56
CA ASP A 73 -0.81 34.38 102.78
C ASP A 73 -0.43 34.22 104.26
N CYS A 74 0.83 33.89 104.51
CA CYS A 74 1.38 33.88 105.85
C CYS A 74 2.10 35.19 106.14
N ASP A 75 1.60 35.94 107.12
CA ASP A 75 2.27 37.11 107.67
C ASP A 75 2.51 36.91 109.17
N ASN A 76 3.72 36.48 109.52
CA ASN A 76 4.27 36.50 110.88
C ASN A 76 3.33 35.81 111.90
N ALA A 77 3.22 34.49 111.77
CA ALA A 77 2.28 33.58 112.43
C ALA A 77 0.79 33.77 112.10
N THR A 78 0.41 34.82 111.37
CA THR A 78 -0.99 35.07 110.99
C THR A 78 -1.24 34.59 109.57
N VAL A 79 -2.13 33.61 109.42
CA VAL A 79 -2.64 33.23 108.10
C VAL A 79 -3.78 34.15 107.72
N THR A 80 -3.64 34.87 106.62
CA THR A 80 -4.71 35.68 106.04
C THR A 80 -5.17 35.04 104.75
N CYS A 81 -6.39 34.50 104.75
CA CYS A 81 -6.98 33.93 103.54
C CYS A 81 -7.92 34.93 102.90
N VAL A 82 -7.66 35.25 101.64
CA VAL A 82 -8.57 36.01 100.79
C VAL A 82 -9.41 35.03 99.98
N ILE A 83 -10.72 35.08 100.18
CA ILE A 83 -11.70 34.35 99.38
C ILE A 83 -12.19 35.31 98.30
N GLU A 84 -12.02 34.95 97.04
CA GLU A 84 -12.51 35.69 95.90
C GLU A 84 -14.04 35.66 95.87
N SER A 85 -14.67 36.84 95.89
CA SER A 85 -16.13 36.96 95.80
C SER A 85 -16.56 37.08 94.34
N CYS A 86 -17.28 36.08 93.83
CA CYS A 86 -17.77 36.10 92.45
C CYS A 86 -18.94 37.08 92.26
N PRO A 87 -18.93 37.87 91.17
CA PRO A 87 -20.09 38.65 90.76
C PRO A 87 -21.24 37.72 90.30
N PRO A 88 -22.51 38.13 90.43
CA PRO A 88 -23.64 37.34 89.95
C PRO A 88 -23.61 37.22 88.41
N ALA A 89 -23.75 35.99 87.91
CA ALA A 89 -23.87 35.71 86.48
C ALA A 89 -25.31 35.98 85.99
N PHE A 90 -25.46 36.82 84.96
CA PHE A 90 -26.76 37.25 84.42
C PHE A 90 -27.08 36.55 83.09
N CYS A 91 -27.06 35.23 83.06
CA CYS A 91 -27.46 34.39 81.92
C CYS A 91 -28.33 33.24 82.41
N ALA A 92 -29.07 32.62 81.49
CA ALA A 92 -30.00 31.54 81.82
C ALA A 92 -29.29 30.31 82.39
N GLU A 93 -28.11 29.96 81.85
CA GLU A 93 -27.31 28.80 82.23
C GLU A 93 -25.83 29.19 82.37
N PRO A 94 -25.40 29.65 83.56
CA PRO A 94 -24.01 29.98 83.80
C PRO A 94 -23.17 28.71 84.01
N VAL A 95 -22.01 28.64 83.38
CA VAL A 95 -21.09 27.49 83.41
C VAL A 95 -19.93 27.80 84.34
N LYS A 96 -19.46 26.84 85.14
CA LYS A 96 -18.23 26.99 85.91
C LYS A 96 -17.09 26.27 85.17
N PRO A 97 -16.15 26.99 84.54
CA PRO A 97 -14.99 26.37 83.90
C PRO A 97 -14.10 25.66 84.92
N ASP A 98 -13.43 24.59 84.49
CA ASP A 98 -12.51 23.84 85.35
C ASP A 98 -11.35 24.73 85.83
N GLY A 99 -11.12 24.76 87.16
CA GLY A 99 -10.04 25.54 87.78
C GLY A 99 -10.33 27.03 88.02
N GLU A 100 -11.48 27.55 87.56
CA GLU A 100 -11.91 28.93 87.78
C GLU A 100 -12.86 29.04 88.98
N CYS A 101 -12.71 30.11 89.78
CA CYS A 101 -13.55 30.32 90.96
C CYS A 101 -15.03 30.58 90.58
N CYS A 102 -15.26 31.33 89.50
CA CYS A 102 -16.55 31.94 89.21
C CYS A 102 -17.29 31.31 88.03
N PHE A 103 -18.61 31.30 88.16
CA PHE A 103 -19.50 30.96 87.05
C PHE A 103 -19.45 32.07 85.99
N LEU A 104 -19.23 31.67 84.73
CA LEU A 104 -19.19 32.54 83.56
C LEU A 104 -20.37 32.23 82.62
N CYS A 105 -20.78 33.22 81.84
CA CYS A 105 -21.83 33.04 80.84
C CYS A 105 -21.22 32.55 79.52
N PRO A 106 -21.84 31.57 78.84
CA PRO A 106 -21.53 31.24 77.46
C PRO A 106 -21.56 32.48 76.57
N TYR A 107 -20.73 32.49 75.53
CA TYR A 107 -20.74 33.56 74.55
C TYR A 107 -21.90 33.35 73.58
N ASN A 108 -22.76 34.35 73.45
CA ASN A 108 -23.87 34.36 72.49
C ASN A 108 -23.82 35.69 71.73
N VAL A 109 -23.39 35.64 70.48
CA VAL A 109 -23.23 36.84 69.65
C VAL A 109 -24.25 36.82 68.53
N LYS A 110 -25.08 37.87 68.47
CA LYS A 110 -26.09 38.03 67.42
C LYS A 110 -25.73 39.18 66.50
N ALA A 111 -25.48 38.91 65.24
CA ALA A 111 -25.26 39.96 64.24
C ALA A 111 -26.60 40.53 63.77
N LYS A 112 -26.65 41.86 63.64
CA LYS A 112 -27.83 42.62 63.20
C LYS A 112 -27.70 43.10 61.75
N LYS A 113 -26.48 43.40 61.30
CA LYS A 113 -26.22 43.82 59.92
C LYS A 113 -24.74 43.71 59.56
N VAL A 114 -24.46 43.21 58.35
CA VAL A 114 -23.15 43.26 57.70
C VAL A 114 -23.18 44.35 56.61
N LEU A 115 -22.15 45.19 56.56
CA LEU A 115 -22.09 46.35 55.68
C LEU A 115 -20.73 46.39 54.96
N PRO A 116 -20.49 45.59 53.91
CA PRO A 116 -19.25 45.71 53.15
C PRO A 116 -19.20 47.06 52.45
N GLU A 117 -18.02 47.65 52.42
CA GLU A 117 -17.70 48.88 51.71
C GLU A 117 -16.42 48.64 50.89
N ILE A 118 -16.48 48.87 49.58
CA ILE A 118 -15.29 48.78 48.72
C ILE A 118 -14.40 50.00 48.97
N THR A 119 -13.12 49.75 49.20
CA THR A 119 -12.10 50.79 49.41
C THR A 119 -11.13 50.93 48.24
N SER A 120 -11.07 49.93 47.34
CA SER A 120 -10.28 50.00 46.10
C SER A 120 -10.99 50.79 44.99
N THR A 121 -10.21 51.43 44.12
CA THR A 121 -10.72 52.15 42.92
C THR A 121 -10.46 51.40 41.61
N ASN A 122 -9.99 50.15 41.69
CA ASN A 122 -9.67 49.35 40.51
C ASN A 122 -10.97 48.89 39.84
N THR A 123 -10.93 48.74 38.51
CA THR A 123 -12.00 48.09 37.74
C THR A 123 -11.86 46.57 37.85
N ILE A 124 -12.98 45.86 37.71
CA ILE A 124 -12.98 44.40 37.56
C ILE A 124 -13.16 44.04 36.08
N ALA A 125 -12.69 42.87 35.67
CA ALA A 125 -12.70 42.41 34.29
C ALA A 125 -13.56 41.16 34.11
N GLU A 126 -14.29 41.10 32.99
CA GLU A 126 -14.99 39.88 32.55
C GLU A 126 -13.99 38.76 32.27
N GLY A 127 -14.23 37.58 32.81
CA GLY A 127 -13.40 36.40 32.62
C GLY A 127 -11.95 36.48 33.14
N GLY A 128 -11.59 37.58 33.81
CA GLY A 128 -10.22 37.86 34.26
C GLY A 128 -10.00 37.69 35.77
N ASP A 129 -8.74 37.83 36.18
CA ASP A 129 -8.34 37.87 37.59
C ASP A 129 -8.69 39.23 38.21
N ASN A 130 -9.51 39.20 39.24
CA ASN A 130 -10.06 40.37 39.91
C ASN A 130 -9.52 40.49 41.34
N SER A 131 -9.31 41.72 41.79
CA SER A 131 -8.88 42.02 43.16
C SER A 131 -9.63 43.23 43.70
N VAL A 132 -10.37 43.04 44.78
CA VAL A 132 -11.21 44.07 45.43
C VAL A 132 -10.83 44.18 46.90
N SER A 133 -10.51 45.39 47.35
CA SER A 133 -10.29 45.67 48.77
C SER A 133 -11.58 46.12 49.45
N LEU A 134 -11.88 45.51 50.60
CA LEU A 134 -13.11 45.68 51.36
C LEU A 134 -12.81 46.15 52.79
N ASN A 135 -13.73 46.95 53.32
CA ASN A 135 -13.89 47.27 54.73
C ASN A 135 -15.23 46.70 55.17
N VAL A 136 -15.26 45.80 56.15
CA VAL A 136 -16.49 45.07 56.53
C VAL A 136 -16.90 45.35 57.99
N PRO A 137 -17.56 46.48 58.25
CA PRO A 137 -18.26 46.73 59.51
C PRO A 137 -19.36 45.71 59.82
N ILE A 138 -19.30 45.13 61.03
CA ILE A 138 -20.33 44.25 61.57
C ILE A 138 -21.07 44.96 62.71
N LYS A 139 -22.39 45.10 62.59
CA LYS A 139 -23.24 45.63 63.65
C LYS A 139 -23.87 44.48 64.41
N PHE A 140 -23.49 44.29 65.66
CA PHE A 140 -24.12 43.30 66.55
C PHE A 140 -25.38 43.86 67.23
N GLN A 141 -26.29 42.97 67.62
CA GLN A 141 -27.55 43.31 68.29
C GLN A 141 -27.30 43.75 69.73
N GLU A 142 -27.83 44.91 70.10
CA GLU A 142 -27.81 45.39 71.50
C GLU A 142 -28.96 44.78 72.32
N ALA A 143 -28.87 43.47 72.60
CA ALA A 143 -29.82 42.77 73.47
C ALA A 143 -29.16 42.33 74.79
N MET A 144 -29.97 41.94 75.79
CA MET A 144 -29.42 41.46 77.07
C MET A 144 -28.66 40.14 76.91
N ASP A 145 -29.15 39.25 76.05
CA ASP A 145 -28.61 37.93 75.74
C ASP A 145 -27.41 37.96 74.78
N THR A 146 -27.20 39.04 74.03
CA THR A 146 -25.97 39.22 73.23
C THR A 146 -24.77 39.57 74.12
N THR A 147 -23.69 38.81 74.06
CA THR A 147 -22.44 39.04 74.80
C THR A 147 -21.33 39.62 73.91
N GLY A 148 -20.14 39.84 74.48
CA GLY A 148 -18.91 39.86 73.69
C GLY A 148 -18.43 38.44 73.39
N VAL A 149 -17.27 38.28 72.77
CA VAL A 149 -16.55 37.00 72.64
C VAL A 149 -15.05 37.26 72.51
N SER A 150 -14.22 36.39 73.08
CA SER A 150 -12.78 36.33 72.87
C SER A 150 -12.32 34.88 72.84
N GLY A 151 -11.26 34.61 72.07
CA GLY A 151 -10.83 33.25 71.76
C GLY A 151 -10.03 33.21 70.47
N GLU A 152 -9.80 32.01 69.97
CA GLU A 152 -9.13 31.71 68.70
C GLU A 152 -10.15 31.11 67.71
N ASP A 153 -9.94 31.30 66.40
CA ASP A 153 -10.76 30.80 65.29
C ASP A 153 -12.26 31.16 65.44
N LEU A 154 -12.55 32.42 65.79
CA LEU A 154 -13.92 32.85 66.11
C LEU A 154 -14.79 33.06 64.86
N TRP A 155 -14.18 33.51 63.76
CA TRP A 155 -14.91 34.04 62.61
C TRP A 155 -14.44 33.44 61.30
N ILE A 156 -15.38 33.21 60.40
CA ILE A 156 -15.13 33.01 58.97
C ILE A 156 -15.85 34.12 58.22
N LEU A 157 -15.19 34.71 57.23
CA LEU A 157 -15.81 35.67 56.31
C LEU A 157 -15.72 35.14 54.90
N SER A 158 -16.82 34.65 54.34
CA SER A 158 -16.87 34.25 52.93
C SER A 158 -17.14 35.48 52.03
N ALA A 159 -16.62 35.48 50.81
CA ALA A 159 -16.83 36.54 49.81
C ALA A 159 -17.14 35.95 48.42
N TRP A 160 -17.96 36.64 47.63
CA TRP A 160 -18.26 36.26 46.23
C TRP A 160 -18.83 37.45 45.44
N ALA A 161 -18.78 37.36 44.11
CA ALA A 161 -19.49 38.25 43.20
C ALA A 161 -20.88 37.68 42.85
N SER A 162 -21.86 38.58 42.64
CA SER A 162 -23.28 38.25 42.49
C SER A 162 -23.98 39.21 41.54
N SER A 163 -24.95 38.69 40.77
CA SER A 163 -25.83 39.49 39.91
C SER A 163 -26.95 40.17 40.71
N THR A 164 -27.26 39.66 41.90
CA THR A 164 -28.33 40.19 42.76
C THR A 164 -27.80 41.00 43.95
N PRO A 165 -28.52 42.05 44.38
CA PRO A 165 -28.13 42.93 45.48
C PRO A 165 -28.17 42.29 46.87
N ASP A 166 -28.74 41.10 47.01
CA ASP A 166 -28.83 40.34 48.26
C ASP A 166 -27.86 39.13 48.30
N GLY A 167 -27.06 38.93 47.24
CA GLY A 167 -26.07 37.86 47.16
C GLY A 167 -26.65 36.46 46.98
N ARG A 168 -27.95 36.36 46.67
CA ARG A 168 -28.62 35.07 46.42
C ARG A 168 -28.50 34.64 44.97
N GLY A 169 -28.25 33.35 44.75
CA GLY A 169 -28.09 32.77 43.42
C GLY A 169 -26.70 32.17 43.26
N THR A 170 -26.21 32.17 42.02
CA THR A 170 -24.84 31.72 41.69
C THR A 170 -23.82 32.63 42.37
N LYS A 171 -22.78 32.02 42.95
CA LYS A 171 -21.69 32.73 43.63
C LYS A 171 -20.46 32.66 42.75
N TYR A 172 -20.13 33.75 42.07
CA TYR A 172 -18.98 33.82 41.19
C TYR A 172 -17.73 34.10 42.00
N GLY A 173 -16.66 33.34 41.74
CA GLY A 173 -15.40 33.49 42.46
C GLY A 173 -15.51 33.33 43.98
N PHE A 174 -16.33 32.38 44.47
CA PHE A 174 -16.59 32.18 45.90
C PHE A 174 -15.31 31.81 46.67
N ASP A 175 -14.92 32.67 47.61
CA ASP A 175 -13.94 32.38 48.64
C ASP A 175 -14.66 32.10 49.97
N ARG A 176 -14.35 30.96 50.58
CA ARG A 176 -14.95 30.55 51.84
C ARG A 176 -14.44 31.38 53.01
N ASN A 177 -13.20 31.84 53.00
CA ASN A 177 -12.63 32.61 54.10
C ASN A 177 -11.54 33.58 53.64
N VAL A 178 -11.89 34.87 53.54
CA VAL A 178 -10.96 35.95 53.16
C VAL A 178 -10.25 36.61 54.36
N LEU A 179 -10.41 36.06 55.58
CA LEU A 179 -9.76 36.56 56.78
C LEU A 179 -8.35 35.98 56.94
N ASP A 180 -7.41 36.79 57.45
CA ASP A 180 -6.13 36.30 57.96
C ASP A 180 -6.24 35.74 59.40
N ASP A 181 -5.18 35.07 59.88
CA ASP A 181 -5.13 34.46 61.21
C ASP A 181 -5.48 35.44 62.35
N ASN A 182 -5.01 36.69 62.28
CA ASN A 182 -5.29 37.68 63.33
C ASN A 182 -6.74 38.16 63.28
N GLN A 183 -7.32 38.24 62.09
CA GLN A 183 -8.71 38.63 61.88
C GLN A 183 -9.68 37.54 62.34
N MET A 184 -9.35 36.25 62.11
CA MET A 184 -10.15 35.12 62.62
C MET A 184 -10.23 35.12 64.16
N ASP A 185 -9.16 35.53 64.84
CA ASP A 185 -9.07 35.59 66.31
C ASP A 185 -9.62 36.91 66.91
N GLN A 186 -10.10 37.82 66.08
CA GLN A 186 -10.45 39.17 66.52
C GLN A 186 -11.59 39.15 67.55
N TYR A 187 -11.32 39.56 68.79
CA TYR A 187 -12.34 39.56 69.83
C TYR A 187 -13.40 40.66 69.61
N TYR A 188 -14.64 40.38 70.00
CA TYR A 188 -15.72 41.36 70.03
C TYR A 188 -16.04 41.76 71.47
N LYS A 189 -15.96 43.06 71.77
CA LYS A 189 -16.43 43.61 73.04
C LYS A 189 -17.79 44.26 72.87
N LYS A 190 -18.76 43.84 73.69
CA LYS A 190 -20.16 44.31 73.63
C LYS A 190 -20.22 45.85 73.64
N LYS A 191 -21.00 46.42 72.71
CA LYS A 191 -21.17 47.87 72.46
C LYS A 191 -19.99 48.61 71.82
N GLU A 192 -18.88 47.93 71.52
CA GLU A 192 -17.80 48.52 70.74
C GLU A 192 -18.03 48.30 69.24
N LYS A 193 -17.39 49.13 68.42
CA LYS A 193 -17.42 48.96 66.96
C LYS A 193 -16.56 47.76 66.59
N PHE A 194 -17.03 46.96 65.64
CA PHE A 194 -16.32 45.81 65.12
C PHE A 194 -16.25 45.88 63.60
N ASN A 195 -15.08 45.56 63.05
CA ASN A 195 -14.76 45.76 61.65
C ASN A 195 -13.62 44.81 61.25
N PHE A 196 -13.76 44.16 60.10
CA PHE A 196 -12.65 43.51 59.40
C PHE A 196 -12.12 44.44 58.31
N ALA A 197 -10.88 44.91 58.46
CA ALA A 197 -10.22 45.73 57.46
C ALA A 197 -8.69 45.75 57.61
N PRO A 198 -7.93 45.83 56.49
CA PRO A 198 -8.42 45.64 55.11
C PRO A 198 -8.68 44.15 54.83
N ILE A 199 -9.69 43.88 54.01
CA ILE A 199 -9.95 42.55 53.45
C ILE A 199 -9.62 42.61 51.96
N ASN A 200 -8.72 41.75 51.50
CA ASN A 200 -8.40 41.64 50.09
C ASN A 200 -9.13 40.40 49.55
N PHE A 201 -10.13 40.64 48.70
CA PHE A 201 -10.87 39.60 48.02
C PHE A 201 -10.32 39.47 46.59
N GLU A 202 -9.55 38.43 46.36
CA GLU A 202 -9.05 38.05 45.04
C GLU A 202 -9.94 36.94 44.49
N PHE A 203 -10.46 37.13 43.27
CA PHE A 203 -11.34 36.16 42.66
C PHE A 203 -11.14 36.13 41.15
N SER A 204 -11.32 34.94 40.56
CA SER A 204 -11.26 34.73 39.13
C SER A 204 -12.40 33.81 38.76
N ASP A 205 -13.26 34.25 37.85
CA ASP A 205 -14.36 33.45 37.35
C ASP A 205 -14.46 33.65 35.83
N PRO A 206 -13.85 32.74 35.04
CA PRO A 206 -13.69 32.94 33.61
C PRO A 206 -14.99 33.02 32.82
N MET A 207 -16.06 32.43 33.35
CA MET A 207 -17.36 32.40 32.69
C MET A 207 -18.24 33.58 33.12
N ALA A 208 -17.89 34.28 34.21
CA ALA A 208 -18.66 35.39 34.72
C ALA A 208 -18.58 36.62 33.80
N GLU A 209 -19.74 37.12 33.41
CA GLU A 209 -19.88 38.38 32.69
C GLU A 209 -20.07 39.56 33.66
N CYS A 210 -19.93 40.80 33.20
CA CYS A 210 -20.15 41.97 34.06
C CYS A 210 -21.58 42.02 34.60
N GLU A 211 -22.54 41.50 33.83
CA GLU A 211 -23.93 41.36 34.27
C GLU A 211 -24.08 40.37 35.45
N ASP A 212 -23.18 39.40 35.57
CA ASP A 212 -23.13 38.42 36.65
C ASP A 212 -22.45 38.95 37.92
N MET A 213 -21.65 40.02 37.80
CA MET A 213 -20.76 40.51 38.86
C MET A 213 -21.13 41.91 39.39
N LYS A 214 -22.41 42.29 39.33
CA LYS A 214 -22.90 43.63 39.73
C LYS A 214 -22.69 43.98 41.21
N TYR A 215 -22.55 42.98 42.07
CA TYR A 215 -22.44 43.14 43.50
C TYR A 215 -21.32 42.26 44.08
N ILE A 216 -20.54 42.80 45.01
CA ILE A 216 -19.62 42.04 45.85
C ILE A 216 -20.29 41.79 47.19
N CYS A 217 -20.43 40.53 47.55
CA CYS A 217 -21.13 40.05 48.72
C CYS A 217 -20.17 39.39 49.69
N VAL A 218 -20.42 39.59 50.98
CA VAL A 218 -19.71 38.91 52.06
C VAL A 218 -20.70 38.30 53.03
N ARG A 219 -20.33 37.19 53.64
CA ARG A 219 -21.10 36.54 54.71
C ARG A 219 -20.18 36.23 55.88
N ILE A 220 -20.57 36.67 57.06
CA ILE A 220 -19.91 36.29 58.31
C ILE A 220 -20.57 35.02 58.86
N ASP A 221 -19.76 34.05 59.22
CA ASP A 221 -20.19 32.82 59.87
C ASP A 221 -19.29 32.56 61.10
N ARG A 222 -19.72 31.60 61.94
CA ARG A 222 -18.90 31.10 63.05
C ARG A 222 -17.67 30.39 62.48
N GLY A 223 -16.52 30.53 63.12
CA GLY A 223 -15.34 29.73 62.80
C GLY A 223 -15.61 28.22 62.87
N ASP A 224 -14.77 27.44 62.20
CA ASP A 224 -14.97 25.99 62.09
C ASP A 224 -14.70 25.29 63.43
N ASN A 225 -13.68 25.74 64.19
CA ASN A 225 -13.30 25.17 65.49
C ASN A 225 -13.01 26.26 66.54
N PRO A 226 -13.99 27.12 66.88
CA PRO A 226 -13.75 28.27 67.72
C PRO A 226 -13.41 27.84 69.15
N VAL A 227 -12.25 28.27 69.62
CA VAL A 227 -11.79 28.06 70.99
C VAL A 227 -12.00 29.35 71.77
N ALA A 228 -13.19 29.49 72.34
CA ALA A 228 -13.52 30.61 73.21
C ALA A 228 -12.70 30.56 74.52
N LYS A 229 -12.37 31.74 75.06
CA LYS A 229 -11.63 31.89 76.31
C LYS A 229 -12.33 31.13 77.45
N ALA A 230 -11.54 30.44 78.28
CA ALA A 230 -12.01 29.55 79.34
C ALA A 230 -12.87 28.36 78.85
N ASN A 231 -12.76 28.01 77.56
CA ASN A 231 -13.45 26.88 76.93
C ASN A 231 -14.99 26.97 77.05
N LEU A 232 -15.51 28.20 77.02
CA LEU A 232 -16.95 28.48 77.09
C LEU A 232 -17.63 28.17 75.75
N ASP A 233 -18.90 27.74 75.78
CA ASP A 233 -19.67 27.56 74.55
C ASP A 233 -19.85 28.92 73.84
N PHE A 234 -19.73 28.91 72.51
CA PHE A 234 -19.84 30.09 71.66
C PHE A 234 -20.90 29.89 70.60
N GLN A 235 -21.98 30.66 70.69
CA GLN A 235 -23.08 30.66 69.72
C GLN A 235 -23.03 31.94 68.91
N PHE A 236 -23.22 31.80 67.59
CA PHE A 236 -23.30 32.91 66.65
C PHE A 236 -24.53 32.73 65.76
N SER A 237 -25.33 33.79 65.62
CA SER A 237 -26.53 33.76 64.76
C SER A 237 -26.90 35.16 64.23
N GLY A 238 -27.74 35.19 63.19
CA GLY A 238 -28.36 36.42 62.70
C GLY A 238 -29.61 36.84 63.49
N TYR A 239 -29.89 38.15 63.56
CA TYR A 239 -31.16 38.70 64.06
C TYR A 239 -31.74 39.79 63.14
N PRO A 240 -33.02 39.70 62.72
CA PRO A 240 -34.04 38.75 63.19
C PRO A 240 -33.91 37.33 62.64
N ASP A 241 -33.13 37.14 61.58
CA ASP A 241 -32.87 35.84 60.95
C ASP A 241 -31.47 35.83 60.31
N GLU A 242 -31.05 34.69 59.76
CA GLU A 242 -29.73 34.45 59.17
C GLU A 242 -29.43 35.27 57.90
N SER A 243 -30.43 35.92 57.27
CA SER A 243 -30.19 36.73 56.07
C SER A 243 -29.36 37.98 56.37
N VAL A 244 -29.37 38.47 57.62
CA VAL A 244 -28.59 39.64 58.03
C VAL A 244 -27.09 39.39 58.13
N LEU A 245 -26.67 38.12 58.07
CA LEU A 245 -25.26 37.72 58.06
C LEU A 245 -24.60 37.97 56.71
N THR A 246 -25.40 38.15 55.66
CA THR A 246 -24.92 38.50 54.32
C THR A 246 -25.13 39.99 54.08
N GLY A 247 -24.08 40.66 53.61
CA GLY A 247 -24.14 42.03 53.14
C GLY A 247 -23.50 42.12 51.75
N CYS A 248 -24.05 42.96 50.89
CA CYS A 248 -23.52 43.20 49.55
C CYS A 248 -23.35 44.70 49.30
N THR A 249 -22.40 45.03 48.45
CA THR A 249 -22.14 46.38 47.94
C THR A 249 -22.04 46.31 46.42
N ALA A 250 -22.38 47.41 45.73
CA ALA A 250 -22.18 47.50 44.28
C ALA A 250 -20.70 47.26 43.95
N SER A 251 -20.44 46.46 42.94
CA SER A 251 -19.09 46.20 42.44
C SER A 251 -18.45 47.48 41.89
N PRO A 252 -17.11 47.52 41.72
CA PRO A 252 -16.47 48.55 40.91
C PRO A 252 -16.95 48.47 39.46
N GLU A 253 -16.57 49.45 38.65
CA GLU A 253 -16.80 49.42 37.20
C GLU A 253 -16.19 48.13 36.62
N CYS A 254 -17.00 47.43 35.84
CA CYS A 254 -16.63 46.17 35.22
C CYS A 254 -16.42 46.39 33.72
N ILE A 255 -15.30 45.89 33.19
CA ILE A 255 -14.83 46.10 31.82
C ILE A 255 -14.63 44.72 31.18
N GLY A 256 -15.18 44.49 29.99
CA GLY A 256 -14.99 43.22 29.26
C GLY A 256 -14.78 43.47 27.77
N ILE A 257 -13.82 42.76 27.17
CA ILE A 257 -13.61 42.77 25.73
C ILE A 257 -14.16 41.45 25.16
N VAL A 258 -15.32 41.52 24.53
CA VAL A 258 -15.99 40.33 23.96
C VAL A 258 -16.15 40.49 22.46
N ALA A 259 -15.44 39.65 21.71
CA ALA A 259 -15.52 39.57 20.25
C ALA A 259 -16.56 38.53 19.83
N GLN A 260 -17.28 38.79 18.73
CA GLN A 260 -18.38 37.94 18.25
C GLN A 260 -17.96 37.18 16.99
N GLU A 261 -17.63 37.90 15.92
CA GLU A 261 -17.32 37.32 14.62
C GLU A 261 -16.08 37.98 14.00
N MET A 262 -15.49 37.28 13.04
CA MET A 262 -14.35 37.77 12.27
C MET A 262 -14.57 37.44 10.80
N ASP A 263 -14.40 38.46 9.96
CA ASP A 263 -14.40 38.33 8.50
C ASP A 263 -13.07 38.82 7.93
N TRP A 264 -12.57 38.17 6.87
CA TRP A 264 -11.24 38.46 6.34
C TRP A 264 -11.10 38.09 4.86
N THR A 265 -10.21 38.78 4.16
CA THR A 265 -9.81 38.45 2.78
C THR A 265 -8.29 38.41 2.68
N ILE A 266 -7.78 37.54 1.83
CA ILE A 266 -6.34 37.39 1.56
C ILE A 266 -6.12 37.40 0.06
N GLU A 267 -5.12 38.14 -0.40
CA GLU A 267 -4.70 38.15 -1.80
C GLU A 267 -3.16 38.12 -1.90
N PRO A 268 -2.58 37.31 -2.80
CA PRO A 268 -1.14 37.33 -3.03
C PRO A 268 -0.73 38.60 -3.78
N VAL A 269 0.38 39.21 -3.37
CA VAL A 269 0.91 40.43 -4.02
C VAL A 269 1.82 40.09 -5.20
N GLU A 270 2.39 38.88 -5.19
CA GLU A 270 3.31 38.36 -6.20
C GLU A 270 2.87 36.97 -6.70
N THR A 271 3.54 36.43 -7.72
CA THR A 271 3.27 35.08 -8.22
C THR A 271 3.56 34.05 -7.13
N VAL A 272 2.60 33.15 -6.91
CA VAL A 272 2.69 32.12 -5.87
C VAL A 272 3.50 30.93 -6.37
N ILE A 273 4.52 30.53 -5.60
CA ILE A 273 5.39 29.38 -5.88
C ILE A 273 5.31 28.40 -4.70
N PRO A 274 4.94 27.12 -4.94
CA PRO A 274 4.95 26.09 -3.90
C PRO A 274 6.35 25.86 -3.32
N GLY A 275 6.42 25.72 -2.00
CA GLY A 275 7.64 25.59 -1.22
C GLY A 275 8.28 26.92 -0.82
N GLU A 276 7.80 28.05 -1.36
CA GLU A 276 8.35 29.38 -1.10
C GLU A 276 7.35 30.29 -0.39
N GLN A 277 7.87 31.19 0.46
CA GLN A 277 7.03 32.21 1.09
C GLN A 277 6.73 33.32 0.09
N THR A 278 5.46 33.70 -0.04
CA THR A 278 4.99 34.80 -0.89
C THR A 278 4.40 35.90 0.00
N THR A 279 4.64 37.16 -0.36
CA THR A 279 3.98 38.29 0.31
C THR A 279 2.48 38.25 0.02
N VAL A 280 1.67 38.18 1.07
CA VAL A 280 0.21 38.23 1.01
C VAL A 280 -0.31 39.49 1.70
N SER A 281 -1.37 40.08 1.15
CA SER A 281 -2.10 41.20 1.76
C SER A 281 -3.39 40.68 2.38
N LEU A 282 -3.58 40.92 3.67
CA LEU A 282 -4.76 40.52 4.42
C LEU A 282 -5.56 41.76 4.86
N ASP A 283 -6.87 41.72 4.60
CA ASP A 283 -7.84 42.62 5.23
C ASP A 283 -8.65 41.81 6.26
N ASN A 284 -8.85 42.35 7.45
CA ASN A 284 -9.51 41.67 8.56
C ASN A 284 -10.45 42.62 9.31
N TYR A 285 -11.65 42.14 9.60
CA TYR A 285 -12.74 42.88 10.24
C TYR A 285 -13.30 42.06 11.41
N ILE A 286 -13.16 42.58 12.63
CA ILE A 286 -13.63 41.92 13.85
C ILE A 286 -14.80 42.70 14.44
N THR A 287 -15.92 42.00 14.67
CA THR A 287 -17.08 42.55 15.36
C THR A 287 -17.03 42.23 16.84
N PHE A 288 -17.47 43.19 17.65
CA PHE A 288 -17.50 43.11 19.11
C PHE A 288 -18.93 43.30 19.60
N ARG A 289 -19.25 42.71 20.75
CA ARG A 289 -20.55 42.86 21.41
C ARG A 289 -20.90 44.34 21.65
N GLU A 290 -22.18 44.69 21.67
CA GLU A 290 -22.60 46.06 22.03
C GLU A 290 -22.10 46.44 23.44
N ASN A 291 -21.76 47.72 23.63
CA ASN A 291 -21.25 48.32 24.87
C ASN A 291 -19.87 47.83 25.31
N ASN A 292 -19.04 47.33 24.38
CA ASN A 292 -17.61 47.13 24.67
C ASN A 292 -16.96 48.46 25.10
N PRO A 293 -16.07 48.45 26.12
CA PRO A 293 -15.40 49.64 26.62
C PRO A 293 -14.33 50.12 25.64
N LEU A 294 -14.02 51.42 25.71
CA LEU A 294 -12.88 51.99 24.98
C LEU A 294 -11.59 51.34 25.49
N LEU A 295 -10.81 50.73 24.58
CA LEU A 295 -9.51 50.17 24.89
C LEU A 295 -8.45 50.78 23.97
N SER A 296 -7.57 51.58 24.57
CA SER A 296 -6.42 52.20 23.91
C SER A 296 -5.15 51.82 24.64
N GLY A 297 -4.08 51.54 23.90
CA GLY A 297 -2.88 50.97 24.49
C GLY A 297 -1.79 50.65 23.48
N ASP A 298 -0.80 49.88 23.91
CA ASP A 298 0.28 49.36 23.07
C ASP A 298 0.27 47.83 23.11
N GLY A 299 0.52 47.21 21.95
CA GLY A 299 0.57 45.75 21.80
C GLY A 299 -0.70 45.04 22.28
N LEU A 300 -1.88 45.54 21.94
CA LEU A 300 -3.16 45.00 22.40
C LEU A 300 -3.53 43.69 21.68
N TRP A 301 -3.29 43.63 20.36
CA TRP A 301 -3.85 42.60 19.50
C TRP A 301 -2.81 41.65 18.92
N ARG A 302 -3.24 40.42 18.68
CA ARG A 302 -2.48 39.40 17.97
C ARG A 302 -3.35 38.79 16.88
N MET A 303 -2.79 38.72 15.68
CA MET A 303 -3.41 38.04 14.55
C MET A 303 -2.45 37.00 13.97
N GLY A 304 -2.89 35.76 13.83
CA GLY A 304 -2.11 34.69 13.23
C GLY A 304 -2.70 34.23 11.89
N LEU A 305 -1.86 33.63 11.06
CA LEU A 305 -2.22 33.09 9.74
C LEU A 305 -1.60 31.70 9.58
N PHE A 306 -2.37 30.70 9.14
CA PHE A 306 -1.87 29.34 8.89
C PHE A 306 -2.73 28.58 7.89
N GLY A 307 -2.15 27.54 7.28
CA GLY A 307 -2.87 26.51 6.55
C GLY A 307 -3.42 25.41 7.47
N SER A 308 -4.62 24.92 7.17
CA SER A 308 -5.34 23.88 7.93
C SER A 308 -5.85 22.77 7.01
N ARG A 309 -6.01 21.57 7.59
CA ARG A 309 -6.63 20.41 6.93
C ARG A 309 -8.15 20.37 7.04
N ASN A 310 -8.72 21.23 7.88
CA ASN A 310 -10.16 21.29 8.15
C ASN A 310 -10.65 22.73 8.32
N GLU A 311 -11.94 22.92 8.09
CA GLU A 311 -12.64 24.21 8.22
C GLU A 311 -12.63 24.78 9.65
N GLN A 312 -12.37 23.96 10.68
CA GLN A 312 -12.31 24.42 12.07
C GLN A 312 -10.93 24.98 12.46
N GLY A 313 -9.89 24.83 11.63
CA GLY A 313 -8.53 25.27 11.97
C GLY A 313 -7.87 24.46 13.07
N THR A 314 -8.32 23.23 13.32
CA THR A 314 -7.82 22.37 14.40
C THR A 314 -6.71 21.44 13.93
N GLY A 315 -5.79 21.08 14.82
CA GLY A 315 -4.68 20.17 14.52
C GLY A 315 -3.39 20.88 14.10
N ASP A 316 -2.60 20.24 13.25
CA ASP A 316 -1.32 20.77 12.79
C ASP A 316 -1.50 21.99 11.88
N ARG A 317 -0.67 23.01 12.11
CA ARG A 317 -0.71 24.29 11.38
C ARG A 317 0.41 24.35 10.36
N PHE A 318 0.05 24.52 9.09
CA PHE A 318 1.00 24.68 8.01
C PHE A 318 1.42 26.14 7.83
N SER A 319 2.72 26.39 7.59
CA SER A 319 3.31 27.72 7.41
C SER A 319 2.83 28.79 8.42
N TYR A 320 2.75 28.42 9.70
CA TYR A 320 2.13 29.28 10.72
C TYR A 320 2.92 30.59 10.98
N VAL A 321 2.26 31.71 10.72
CA VAL A 321 2.70 33.04 11.10
C VAL A 321 1.97 33.45 12.38
N SER A 322 2.72 33.53 13.48
CA SER A 322 2.15 33.75 14.82
C SER A 322 1.70 35.19 15.13
N GLN A 323 2.16 36.15 14.32
CA GLN A 323 1.80 37.57 14.42
C GLN A 323 1.99 38.23 13.05
N THR A 324 0.89 38.59 12.40
CA THR A 324 0.88 39.27 11.10
C THR A 324 0.78 40.79 11.23
N LEU A 325 0.22 41.30 12.33
CA LEU A 325 0.08 42.74 12.56
C LEU A 325 1.44 43.39 12.83
N ASN A 326 1.71 44.52 12.18
CA ASN A 326 2.85 45.36 12.53
C ASN A 326 2.62 46.10 13.86
N ARG A 327 3.67 46.70 14.44
CA ARG A 327 3.57 47.37 15.76
C ARG A 327 2.47 48.44 15.84
N PRO A 328 2.32 49.37 14.87
CA PRO A 328 1.20 50.31 14.85
C PRO A 328 -0.17 49.62 14.87
N GLN A 329 -0.36 48.55 14.09
CA GLN A 329 -1.61 47.80 14.03
C GLN A 329 -1.90 47.05 15.34
N GLN A 330 -0.89 46.48 16.00
CA GLN A 330 -1.10 45.83 17.31
C GLN A 330 -1.63 46.80 18.38
N GLY A 331 -1.37 48.10 18.25
CA GLY A 331 -1.87 49.15 19.14
C GLY A 331 -3.18 49.82 18.70
N THR A 332 -3.88 49.29 17.69
CA THR A 332 -5.15 49.88 17.21
C THR A 332 -6.15 50.03 18.35
N THR A 333 -6.73 51.21 18.52
CA THR A 333 -7.71 51.48 19.58
C THR A 333 -9.05 50.87 19.24
N LEU A 334 -9.62 50.09 20.16
CA LEU A 334 -11.01 49.63 20.08
C LEU A 334 -11.91 50.74 20.62
N ASN A 335 -12.78 51.28 19.76
CA ASN A 335 -13.79 52.25 20.15
C ASN A 335 -15.09 51.53 20.56
N PRO A 336 -15.87 52.09 21.52
CA PRO A 336 -17.17 51.54 21.87
C PRO A 336 -18.09 51.42 20.66
N ASP A 337 -18.78 50.28 20.56
CA ASP A 337 -19.75 49.95 19.49
C ASP A 337 -19.18 50.01 18.06
N ALA A 338 -17.84 49.97 17.92
CA ALA A 338 -17.17 49.97 16.63
C ALA A 338 -16.40 48.66 16.41
N PRO A 339 -16.39 48.13 15.18
CA PRO A 339 -15.53 47.01 14.81
C PRO A 339 -14.05 47.42 14.84
N LEU A 340 -13.15 46.43 14.92
CA LEU A 340 -11.75 46.63 14.56
C LEU A 340 -11.53 46.25 13.11
N GLU A 341 -10.87 47.14 12.38
CA GLU A 341 -10.56 46.94 10.97
C GLU A 341 -9.05 47.06 10.75
N PHE A 342 -8.46 46.03 10.14
CA PHE A 342 -7.08 45.98 9.71
C PHE A 342 -7.06 45.86 8.19
N GLN A 343 -6.54 46.88 7.51
CA GLN A 343 -6.42 46.88 6.05
C GLN A 343 -4.95 46.76 5.64
N ALA A 344 -4.71 46.11 4.49
CA ALA A 344 -3.41 45.92 3.87
C ALA A 344 -2.34 45.43 4.86
N VAL A 345 -2.67 44.37 5.61
CA VAL A 345 -1.71 43.68 6.48
C VAL A 345 -0.84 42.79 5.60
N GLU A 346 0.38 43.23 5.34
CA GLU A 346 1.36 42.48 4.56
C GLU A 346 2.15 41.49 5.44
N THR A 347 2.24 40.23 5.01
CA THR A 347 3.04 39.21 5.67
C THR A 347 3.55 38.16 4.69
N ASP A 348 4.64 37.48 5.01
CA ASP A 348 5.19 36.41 4.20
C ASP A 348 4.54 35.08 4.60
N PHE A 349 3.92 34.40 3.64
CA PHE A 349 3.17 33.17 3.87
C PHE A 349 3.38 32.18 2.71
N GLU A 350 3.65 30.91 3.02
CA GLU A 350 3.64 29.85 2.01
C GLU A 350 2.18 29.57 1.66
N MET A 351 1.70 30.22 0.60
CA MET A 351 0.34 30.05 0.08
C MET A 351 0.29 29.00 -1.04
N GLY A 352 1.42 28.72 -1.69
CA GLY A 352 1.49 27.93 -2.92
C GLY A 352 1.26 26.45 -2.76
N SER A 353 1.49 25.90 -1.58
CA SER A 353 1.16 24.49 -1.32
C SER A 353 -0.27 24.30 -0.80
N ILE A 354 -0.93 25.36 -0.36
CA ILE A 354 -2.27 25.29 0.23
C ILE A 354 -3.31 25.11 -0.88
N GLY A 355 -4.25 24.20 -0.66
CA GLY A 355 -5.20 23.72 -1.67
C GLY A 355 -4.63 22.66 -2.61
N CYS A 356 -3.31 22.53 -2.67
CA CYS A 356 -2.62 21.58 -3.55
C CYS A 356 -2.24 20.26 -2.86
N ASN A 357 -2.26 20.23 -1.53
CA ASN A 357 -1.92 19.09 -0.69
C ASN A 357 -3.02 18.82 0.36
N GLU A 358 -2.68 18.15 1.46
CA GLU A 358 -3.62 17.85 2.56
C GLU A 358 -4.12 19.08 3.35
N TYR A 359 -3.52 20.26 3.15
CA TYR A 359 -3.95 21.53 3.75
C TYR A 359 -4.80 22.31 2.75
N GLY A 360 -6.12 22.13 2.80
CA GLY A 360 -7.09 22.77 1.88
C GLY A 360 -7.65 24.11 2.33
N TYR A 361 -7.30 24.60 3.52
CA TYR A 361 -7.90 25.81 4.11
C TYR A 361 -6.83 26.79 4.55
N ILE A 362 -7.08 28.09 4.36
CA ILE A 362 -6.34 29.16 5.03
C ILE A 362 -7.17 29.61 6.23
N CYS A 363 -6.53 29.75 7.38
CA CYS A 363 -7.13 30.17 8.63
C CYS A 363 -6.47 31.43 9.15
N VAL A 364 -7.30 32.38 9.57
CA VAL A 364 -6.88 33.54 10.36
C VAL A 364 -7.33 33.31 11.80
N GLU A 365 -6.46 33.62 12.75
CA GLU A 365 -6.80 33.65 14.17
C GLU A 365 -6.61 35.04 14.77
N PHE A 366 -7.48 35.45 15.69
CA PHE A 366 -7.42 36.75 16.36
C PHE A 366 -7.68 36.63 17.85
N THR A 367 -6.82 37.25 18.67
CA THR A 367 -6.92 37.24 20.14
C THR A 367 -6.18 38.42 20.77
N GLY A 368 -6.29 38.58 22.09
CA GLY A 368 -5.46 39.49 22.87
C GLY A 368 -3.98 39.07 22.83
N ALA A 369 -3.09 40.06 22.76
CA ALA A 369 -1.65 39.80 22.84
C ALA A 369 -1.24 39.20 24.19
N GLU A 370 -0.03 38.65 24.28
CA GLU A 370 0.46 38.02 25.52
C GLU A 370 0.76 39.01 26.65
N ASN A 371 1.16 40.24 26.31
CA ASN A 371 1.55 41.27 27.29
C ASN A 371 0.96 42.64 26.89
N PRO A 372 -0.37 42.78 26.85
CA PRO A 372 -1.00 44.00 26.41
C PRO A 372 -0.85 45.11 27.46
N ILE A 373 -0.76 46.36 27.02
CA ILE A 373 -0.73 47.52 27.92
C ILE A 373 -1.90 48.45 27.56
N PRO A 374 -2.94 48.61 28.40
CA PRO A 374 -3.14 47.99 29.72
C PRO A 374 -3.46 46.49 29.63
N ASN A 375 -3.30 45.77 30.74
CA ASN A 375 -3.73 44.38 30.84
C ASN A 375 -5.26 44.30 30.69
N PHE A 376 -5.73 43.39 29.84
CA PHE A 376 -7.15 43.08 29.67
C PHE A 376 -7.31 41.60 29.34
N PHE A 377 -8.52 41.07 29.55
CA PHE A 377 -8.87 39.72 29.13
C PHE A 377 -9.69 39.80 27.84
N PHE A 378 -9.24 39.09 26.81
CA PHE A 378 -9.97 38.95 25.55
C PHE A 378 -10.83 37.70 25.63
N ARG A 379 -12.13 37.86 25.37
CA ARG A 379 -13.11 36.77 25.38
C ARG A 379 -13.80 36.66 24.03
N VAL A 380 -14.11 35.44 23.61
CA VAL A 380 -14.99 35.16 22.47
C VAL A 380 -16.40 34.88 22.98
N GLU A 381 -17.40 35.39 22.29
CA GLU A 381 -18.80 35.09 22.59
C GLU A 381 -19.03 33.58 22.57
N ASP A 382 -19.76 33.06 23.56
CA ASP A 382 -20.02 31.63 23.74
C ASP A 382 -18.79 30.72 23.97
N ALA A 383 -17.62 31.28 24.33
CA ALA A 383 -16.45 30.49 24.68
C ALA A 383 -16.76 29.45 25.79
N VAL A 384 -16.31 28.22 25.56
CA VAL A 384 -16.63 27.05 26.41
C VAL A 384 -15.86 27.04 27.73
N ASP A 385 -14.71 27.70 27.79
CA ASP A 385 -13.88 27.83 28.98
C ASP A 385 -12.93 29.06 28.92
N ALA A 386 -12.08 29.17 29.93
CA ALA A 386 -11.12 30.26 30.15
C ALA A 386 -9.85 30.20 29.30
N SER A 387 -9.63 29.08 28.59
CA SER A 387 -8.36 28.84 27.91
C SER A 387 -8.13 29.86 26.81
N LYS A 388 -6.86 30.12 26.51
CA LYS A 388 -6.49 31.03 25.41
C LYS A 388 -7.01 30.48 24.07
N GLU A 389 -7.04 29.16 23.93
CA GLU A 389 -7.56 28.44 22.77
C GLU A 389 -9.06 28.67 22.58
N ALA A 390 -9.88 28.52 23.64
CA ALA A 390 -11.32 28.80 23.58
C ALA A 390 -11.62 30.29 23.34
N ASN A 391 -10.69 31.17 23.70
CA ASN A 391 -10.80 32.62 23.54
C ASN A 391 -9.92 33.16 22.40
N THR A 392 -9.76 32.38 21.33
CA THR A 392 -9.13 32.81 20.09
C THR A 392 -10.13 32.65 18.95
N LEU A 393 -10.56 33.76 18.34
CA LEU A 393 -11.41 33.73 17.16
C LEU A 393 -10.63 33.09 16.02
N THR A 394 -11.09 31.95 15.51
CA THR A 394 -10.47 31.27 14.37
C THR A 394 -11.51 31.16 13.26
N SER A 395 -11.17 31.62 12.06
CA SER A 395 -12.03 31.54 10.89
C SER A 395 -11.20 31.04 9.71
N CYS A 396 -11.67 29.99 9.06
CA CYS A 396 -10.99 29.35 7.93
C CYS A 396 -11.83 29.44 6.66
N ARG A 397 -11.15 29.60 5.53
CA ARG A 397 -11.74 29.59 4.19
C ARG A 397 -11.02 28.57 3.33
N GLU A 398 -11.77 27.83 2.53
CA GLU A 398 -11.22 26.90 1.55
C GLU A 398 -10.39 27.68 0.53
N GLN A 399 -9.24 27.13 0.17
CA GLN A 399 -8.31 27.73 -0.77
C GLN A 399 -8.11 26.77 -1.93
N GLU A 400 -8.41 27.23 -3.14
CA GLU A 400 -8.08 26.50 -4.36
C GLU A 400 -6.57 26.51 -4.59
N CYS A 401 -6.04 25.43 -5.16
CA CYS A 401 -4.62 25.33 -5.48
C CYS A 401 -4.22 26.36 -6.55
N LEU A 402 -3.46 27.38 -6.16
CA LEU A 402 -2.98 28.44 -7.07
C LEU A 402 -1.80 28.02 -7.96
N SER A 403 -1.30 26.80 -7.80
CA SER A 403 -0.09 26.30 -8.47
C SER A 403 -0.33 25.11 -9.40
N ASN A 404 -1.61 24.84 -9.69
CA ASN A 404 -2.01 23.84 -10.69
C ASN A 404 -1.58 24.25 -12.10
N VAL A 405 -1.32 23.24 -12.92
CA VAL A 405 -1.23 23.35 -14.38
C VAL A 405 -2.17 22.32 -14.97
N TRP A 406 -3.18 22.76 -15.72
CA TRP A 406 -4.25 21.93 -16.26
C TRP A 406 -4.01 21.55 -17.71
N ALA A 407 -3.75 20.27 -17.95
CA ALA A 407 -3.62 19.69 -19.27
C ALA A 407 -4.97 19.09 -19.73
N GLU A 408 -5.36 19.36 -20.97
CA GLU A 408 -6.62 18.91 -21.56
C GLU A 408 -6.44 17.65 -22.39
N SER A 409 -5.44 17.63 -23.26
CA SER A 409 -5.24 16.53 -24.20
C SER A 409 -3.79 16.45 -24.69
N LEU A 410 -3.46 15.31 -25.30
CA LEU A 410 -2.15 14.98 -25.84
C LEU A 410 -2.36 14.42 -27.24
N ASP A 411 -1.64 14.95 -28.22
CA ASP A 411 -1.51 14.35 -29.56
C ASP A 411 -0.03 14.06 -29.82
N TRP A 412 0.23 12.98 -30.55
CA TRP A 412 1.60 12.51 -30.79
C TRP A 412 1.71 11.67 -32.06
N ASP A 413 2.84 11.75 -32.75
CA ASP A 413 3.17 10.90 -33.88
C ASP A 413 4.48 10.17 -33.63
N LEU A 414 4.51 8.88 -33.94
CA LEU A 414 5.69 8.02 -33.79
C LEU A 414 6.26 7.66 -35.16
N THR A 415 7.57 7.85 -35.31
CA THR A 415 8.31 7.48 -36.53
C THR A 415 9.50 6.59 -36.16
N PRO A 416 9.60 5.34 -36.69
CA PRO A 416 10.81 4.54 -36.56
C PRO A 416 12.01 5.22 -37.24
N THR A 417 13.14 5.28 -36.55
CA THR A 417 14.39 5.88 -37.06
C THR A 417 15.32 4.85 -37.70
N ASP A 418 15.13 3.57 -37.39
CA ASP A 418 15.91 2.44 -37.88
C ASP A 418 15.02 1.38 -38.56
N ARG A 419 15.64 0.37 -39.20
CA ARG A 419 14.91 -0.80 -39.74
C ARG A 419 14.20 -1.53 -38.60
N VAL A 420 12.88 -1.66 -38.69
CA VAL A 420 12.06 -2.38 -37.70
C VAL A 420 12.29 -3.88 -37.85
N LEU A 421 12.73 -4.51 -36.77
CA LEU A 421 12.90 -5.96 -36.68
C LEU A 421 12.00 -6.52 -35.56
N PRO A 422 11.13 -7.50 -35.84
CA PRO A 422 10.24 -8.08 -34.83
C PRO A 422 11.03 -8.70 -33.67
N GLY A 423 10.58 -8.47 -32.44
CA GLY A 423 11.23 -9.00 -31.23
C GLY A 423 12.50 -8.26 -30.81
N GLN A 424 12.88 -7.20 -31.53
CA GLN A 424 14.03 -6.36 -31.21
C GLN A 424 13.63 -4.89 -31.03
N GLU A 425 14.27 -4.23 -30.08
CA GLU A 425 14.05 -2.80 -29.88
C GLU A 425 14.63 -2.00 -31.05
N THR A 426 13.81 -1.15 -31.65
CA THR A 426 14.18 -0.28 -32.76
C THR A 426 14.20 1.17 -32.27
N GLY A 427 15.07 2.02 -32.82
CA GLY A 427 15.01 3.45 -32.56
C GLY A 427 13.68 4.04 -33.06
N VAL A 428 13.02 4.84 -32.21
CA VAL A 428 11.80 5.56 -32.54
C VAL A 428 11.91 7.02 -32.10
N SER A 429 11.31 7.91 -32.87
CA SER A 429 11.15 9.34 -32.57
C SER A 429 9.68 9.66 -32.35
N ILE A 430 9.37 10.40 -31.30
CA ILE A 430 8.00 10.80 -30.93
C ILE A 430 7.92 12.32 -30.85
N ASP A 431 7.19 12.89 -31.80
CA ASP A 431 6.73 14.28 -31.77
C ASP A 431 5.40 14.33 -31.02
N SER A 432 5.23 15.28 -30.10
CA SER A 432 4.00 15.40 -29.33
C SER A 432 3.65 16.84 -29.01
N THR A 433 2.36 17.15 -29.03
CA THR A 433 1.80 18.43 -28.61
C THR A 433 0.83 18.19 -27.47
N VAL A 434 1.07 18.84 -26.33
CA VAL A 434 0.19 18.81 -25.17
C VAL A 434 -0.64 20.08 -25.16
N ILE A 435 -1.96 19.96 -25.07
CA ILE A 435 -2.90 21.08 -24.99
C ILE A 435 -3.23 21.33 -23.53
N PHE A 436 -3.14 22.59 -23.12
CA PHE A 436 -3.36 23.10 -21.76
C PHE A 436 -4.52 24.11 -21.77
N GLU A 437 -5.21 24.28 -20.63
CA GLU A 437 -6.20 25.36 -20.48
C GLU A 437 -5.56 26.75 -20.70
N ASP A 438 -6.32 27.68 -21.29
CA ASP A 438 -5.84 29.00 -21.72
C ASP A 438 -5.34 29.90 -20.55
N ASP A 439 -5.78 29.67 -19.32
CA ASP A 439 -5.47 30.48 -18.13
C ASP A 439 -4.34 29.90 -17.26
N ASN A 440 -3.64 28.89 -17.76
CA ASN A 440 -2.49 28.33 -17.08
C ASN A 440 -1.37 29.35 -16.84
N ARG A 441 -0.75 29.26 -15.66
CA ARG A 441 0.43 30.04 -15.33
C ARG A 441 1.63 29.59 -16.16
N GLU A 442 2.57 30.51 -16.37
CA GLU A 442 3.88 30.16 -16.92
C GLU A 442 4.63 29.23 -15.96
N VAL A 443 5.25 28.19 -16.49
CA VAL A 443 6.17 27.31 -15.75
C VAL A 443 7.45 27.17 -16.55
N ALA A 444 8.52 27.82 -16.06
CA ALA A 444 9.84 27.83 -16.64
C ALA A 444 10.85 27.30 -15.62
N GLY A 445 11.69 26.34 -16.03
CA GLY A 445 12.51 25.61 -15.06
C GLY A 445 13.20 24.38 -15.63
N THR A 446 13.52 23.43 -14.76
CA THR A 446 14.17 22.16 -15.14
C THR A 446 13.41 20.97 -14.58
N GLY A 447 13.47 19.83 -15.28
CA GLY A 447 12.80 18.61 -14.83
C GLY A 447 11.27 18.75 -14.76
N LEU A 448 10.69 19.66 -15.55
CA LEU A 448 9.28 19.99 -15.50
C LEU A 448 8.41 18.85 -16.01
N TRP A 449 8.81 18.13 -17.06
CA TRP A 449 7.92 17.20 -17.76
C TRP A 449 8.45 15.77 -17.79
N LYS A 450 7.51 14.83 -17.87
CA LYS A 450 7.79 13.42 -18.07
C LYS A 450 6.90 12.84 -19.17
N LYS A 451 7.52 12.16 -20.13
CA LYS A 451 6.85 11.49 -21.24
C LYS A 451 7.22 10.02 -21.24
N GLY A 452 6.22 9.15 -21.23
CA GLY A 452 6.40 7.70 -21.29
C GLY A 452 5.86 7.09 -22.58
N LEU A 453 6.35 5.90 -22.94
CA LEU A 453 5.94 5.13 -24.11
C LEU A 453 5.75 3.66 -23.72
N PHE A 454 4.64 3.04 -24.12
CA PHE A 454 4.41 1.60 -23.93
C PHE A 454 3.43 1.03 -24.96
N GLY A 455 3.45 -0.29 -25.13
CA GLY A 455 2.39 -1.02 -25.81
C GLY A 455 1.26 -1.41 -24.85
N SER A 456 0.01 -1.42 -25.32
CA SER A 456 -1.17 -1.80 -24.53
C SER A 456 -2.10 -2.74 -25.30
N ARG A 457 -2.82 -3.58 -24.55
CA ARG A 457 -3.94 -4.39 -25.04
C ARG A 457 -5.22 -3.57 -25.16
N ASN A 458 -5.32 -2.48 -24.41
CA ASN A 458 -6.53 -1.68 -24.28
C ASN A 458 -6.35 -0.31 -24.96
N PRO A 459 -7.40 0.22 -25.61
CA PRO A 459 -7.35 1.51 -26.30
C PRO A 459 -7.19 2.72 -25.37
N ASP A 460 -7.41 2.55 -24.07
CA ASP A 460 -7.20 3.58 -23.04
C ASP A 460 -5.83 3.47 -22.34
N GLY A 461 -5.01 2.48 -22.71
CA GLY A 461 -3.71 2.24 -22.11
C GLY A 461 -3.75 1.57 -20.72
N SER A 462 -4.94 1.16 -20.26
CA SER A 462 -5.09 0.45 -18.98
C SER A 462 -4.49 -0.97 -19.03
N GLY A 463 -4.13 -1.52 -17.88
CA GLY A 463 -3.64 -2.90 -17.75
C GLY A 463 -2.12 -3.06 -17.88
N GLU A 464 -1.68 -4.18 -18.44
CA GLU A 464 -0.26 -4.51 -18.60
C GLU A 464 0.40 -3.60 -19.66
N ARG A 465 1.60 -3.09 -19.34
CA ARG A 465 2.38 -2.22 -20.23
C ARG A 465 3.53 -3.00 -20.87
N PHE A 466 3.50 -3.13 -22.19
CA PHE A 466 4.54 -3.80 -22.97
C PHE A 466 5.71 -2.86 -23.26
N ASN A 467 6.95 -3.35 -23.09
CA ASN A 467 8.21 -2.64 -23.36
C ASN A 467 8.23 -1.18 -22.83
N TYR A 468 7.71 -0.96 -21.62
CA TYR A 468 7.51 0.39 -21.07
C TYR A 468 8.81 1.19 -20.94
N ARG A 469 8.74 2.45 -21.37
CA ARG A 469 9.72 3.51 -21.17
C ARG A 469 9.09 4.60 -20.33
N GLU A 470 9.57 4.77 -19.11
CA GLU A 470 9.00 5.72 -18.16
C GLU A 470 9.33 7.19 -18.51
N GLN A 471 10.51 7.43 -19.07
CA GLN A 471 10.97 8.76 -19.44
C GLN A 471 11.75 8.68 -20.75
N ILE A 472 11.22 9.33 -21.79
CA ILE A 472 11.85 9.41 -23.11
C ILE A 472 12.34 10.82 -23.46
N LEU A 473 12.03 11.82 -22.62
CA LEU A 473 12.52 13.19 -22.81
C LEU A 473 13.97 13.31 -22.34
N ASP A 474 14.80 13.98 -23.13
CA ASP A 474 16.12 14.41 -22.70
C ASP A 474 16.04 15.61 -21.73
N ARG A 475 17.19 16.00 -21.13
CA ARG A 475 17.20 17.09 -20.13
C ARG A 475 16.68 18.43 -20.67
N PRO A 476 17.08 18.89 -21.88
CA PRO A 476 16.47 20.05 -22.51
C PRO A 476 14.95 19.93 -22.68
N GLN A 477 14.45 18.80 -23.17
CA GLN A 477 13.03 18.57 -23.41
C GLN A 477 12.22 18.54 -22.10
N GLN A 478 12.77 17.97 -21.03
CA GLN A 478 12.14 18.01 -19.70
C GLN A 478 11.98 19.45 -19.16
N GLY A 479 12.76 20.42 -19.64
CA GLY A 479 12.73 21.81 -19.19
C GLY A 479 12.10 22.80 -20.17
N ILE A 480 11.33 22.33 -21.16
CA ILE A 480 10.63 23.23 -22.09
C ILE A 480 9.67 24.11 -21.28
N THR A 481 9.75 25.42 -21.44
CA THR A 481 8.85 26.34 -20.73
C THR A 481 7.42 26.23 -21.26
N LEU A 482 6.45 26.07 -20.36
CA LEU A 482 5.06 26.36 -20.68
C LEU A 482 4.87 27.88 -20.58
N GLU A 483 4.73 28.55 -21.73
CA GLU A 483 4.53 30.00 -21.78
C GLU A 483 3.11 30.37 -21.32
N ARG A 484 2.98 31.55 -20.71
CA ARG A 484 1.67 32.08 -20.30
C ARG A 484 0.75 32.22 -21.51
N ASP A 485 -0.50 31.78 -21.39
CA ASP A 485 -1.54 31.87 -22.42
C ASP A 485 -1.18 31.16 -23.76
N SER A 486 -0.21 30.24 -23.78
CA SER A 486 0.15 29.53 -25.02
C SER A 486 -0.90 28.48 -25.42
N GLY A 487 -1.61 27.91 -24.43
CA GLY A 487 -2.57 26.81 -24.58
C GLY A 487 -1.97 25.50 -25.12
N MET A 488 -0.68 25.49 -25.48
CA MET A 488 0.00 24.36 -26.10
C MET A 488 1.48 24.30 -25.71
N LEU A 489 2.00 23.07 -25.61
CA LEU A 489 3.40 22.75 -25.39
C LEU A 489 3.85 21.73 -26.44
N ASP A 490 4.70 22.17 -27.36
CA ASP A 490 5.31 21.28 -28.35
C ASP A 490 6.57 20.63 -27.78
N VAL A 491 6.64 19.31 -27.88
CA VAL A 491 7.77 18.50 -27.43
C VAL A 491 8.28 17.69 -28.63
N PRO A 492 9.13 18.29 -29.48
CA PRO A 492 9.57 17.67 -30.73
C PRO A 492 10.64 16.61 -30.51
N GLU A 493 10.64 15.59 -31.37
CA GLU A 493 11.72 14.61 -31.58
C GLU A 493 12.23 13.91 -30.29
N ALA A 494 11.34 13.43 -29.42
CA ALA A 494 11.77 12.61 -28.29
C ALA A 494 12.18 11.21 -28.79
N THR A 495 13.46 10.85 -28.64
CA THR A 495 14.00 9.61 -29.19
C THR A 495 14.20 8.54 -28.11
N THR A 496 13.88 7.29 -28.42
CA THR A 496 14.10 6.14 -27.53
C THR A 496 14.21 4.85 -28.33
N THR A 497 14.50 3.73 -27.66
CA THR A 497 14.36 2.38 -28.25
C THR A 497 13.07 1.75 -27.77
N PHE A 498 12.31 1.16 -28.69
CA PHE A 498 11.03 0.51 -28.43
C PHE A 498 10.85 -0.71 -29.34
N GLU A 499 10.36 -1.82 -28.79
CA GLU A 499 10.03 -3.02 -29.56
C GLU A 499 8.69 -2.82 -30.29
N ILE A 500 8.73 -2.04 -31.38
CA ILE A 500 7.54 -1.70 -32.17
C ILE A 500 7.12 -2.84 -33.13
N GLY A 501 8.04 -3.76 -33.43
CA GLY A 501 7.88 -4.74 -34.51
C GLY A 501 6.80 -5.80 -34.26
N THR A 502 6.59 -6.22 -33.00
CA THR A 502 5.53 -7.19 -32.66
C THR A 502 4.22 -6.57 -32.17
N VAL A 503 4.20 -5.24 -31.96
CA VAL A 503 2.96 -4.55 -31.57
C VAL A 503 1.97 -4.63 -32.74
N GLY A 504 0.73 -5.04 -32.45
CA GLY A 504 -0.29 -5.38 -33.45
C GLY A 504 -0.21 -6.83 -33.96
N CYS A 505 0.90 -7.54 -33.72
CA CYS A 505 1.06 -8.95 -34.06
C CYS A 505 0.77 -9.89 -32.87
N ASN A 506 0.62 -9.34 -31.67
CA ASN A 506 0.39 -10.03 -30.40
C ASN A 506 -0.87 -9.47 -29.69
N ASP A 507 -1.06 -9.79 -28.42
CA ASP A 507 -2.19 -9.29 -27.61
C ASP A 507 -2.19 -7.75 -27.41
N PHE A 508 -1.08 -7.06 -27.72
CA PHE A 508 -0.90 -5.61 -27.60
C PHE A 508 -1.12 -4.94 -28.96
N GLY A 509 -2.35 -4.47 -29.20
CA GLY A 509 -2.75 -3.80 -30.46
C GLY A 509 -2.54 -2.29 -30.49
N TYR A 510 -2.12 -1.68 -29.39
CA TYR A 510 -2.02 -0.23 -29.27
C TYR A 510 -0.63 0.20 -28.81
N VAL A 511 -0.16 1.33 -29.34
CA VAL A 511 0.96 2.09 -28.77
C VAL A 511 0.39 3.27 -28.03
N CYS A 512 0.85 3.49 -26.81
CA CYS A 512 0.39 4.55 -25.93
C CYS A 512 1.55 5.46 -25.55
N VAL A 513 1.31 6.76 -25.63
CA VAL A 513 2.18 7.78 -25.06
C VAL A 513 1.48 8.37 -23.85
N GLU A 514 2.24 8.52 -22.76
CA GLU A 514 1.77 9.21 -21.58
C GLU A 514 2.56 10.48 -21.31
N PHE A 515 1.90 11.49 -20.75
CA PHE A 515 2.51 12.77 -20.39
C PHE A 515 2.03 13.22 -19.01
N THR A 516 2.97 13.64 -18.16
CA THR A 516 2.70 14.11 -16.80
C THR A 516 3.78 15.11 -16.35
N GLY A 517 3.63 15.65 -15.14
CA GLY A 517 4.67 16.44 -14.50
C GLY A 517 5.88 15.59 -14.14
N GLY A 518 7.07 16.21 -14.15
CA GLY A 518 8.32 15.55 -13.79
C GLY A 518 8.33 15.09 -12.34
N ASP A 519 9.22 14.14 -12.02
CA ASP A 519 9.27 13.53 -10.69
C ASP A 519 9.83 14.50 -9.61
N ASP A 520 10.63 15.48 -10.00
CA ASP A 520 11.23 16.52 -9.13
C ASP A 520 11.36 17.85 -9.90
N PRO A 521 10.24 18.55 -10.17
CA PRO A 521 10.26 19.76 -10.97
C PRO A 521 10.77 20.96 -10.18
N ASP A 522 11.62 21.77 -10.80
CA ASP A 522 12.10 23.05 -10.24
C ASP A 522 11.75 24.19 -11.21
N PRO A 523 10.82 25.10 -10.87
CA PRO A 523 10.11 25.20 -9.59
C PRO A 523 9.01 24.13 -9.43
N LEU A 524 8.63 23.86 -8.17
CA LEU A 524 7.53 22.93 -7.87
C LEU A 524 6.20 23.44 -8.45
N TYR A 525 5.41 22.51 -8.98
CA TYR A 525 4.07 22.77 -9.47
C TYR A 525 3.24 21.49 -9.42
N TYR A 526 1.92 21.63 -9.62
CA TYR A 526 1.00 20.50 -9.57
C TYR A 526 0.38 20.27 -10.94
N PHE A 527 0.82 19.23 -11.65
CA PHE A 527 0.20 18.82 -12.90
C PHE A 527 -1.20 18.24 -12.65
N ARG A 528 -2.17 18.64 -13.46
CA ARG A 528 -3.57 18.20 -13.39
C ARG A 528 -4.12 17.90 -14.78
N VAL A 529 -5.06 16.97 -14.85
CA VAL A 529 -5.79 16.65 -16.09
C VAL A 529 -7.23 17.11 -15.97
N VAL A 530 -7.72 17.84 -16.98
CA VAL A 530 -9.10 18.34 -17.01
C VAL A 530 -10.09 17.17 -16.96
N GLY A 531 -11.07 17.26 -16.05
CA GLY A 531 -12.07 16.21 -15.83
C GLY A 531 -11.66 15.10 -14.86
N SER A 532 -10.43 15.12 -14.35
CA SER A 532 -10.01 14.23 -13.25
C SER A 532 -10.71 14.65 -11.95
N ALA A 533 -11.34 13.69 -11.26
CA ALA A 533 -12.21 13.97 -10.12
C ALA A 533 -11.42 14.19 -8.80
N ASN A 534 -10.13 13.85 -8.74
CA ASN A 534 -9.36 13.82 -7.50
C ASN A 534 -7.95 14.42 -7.63
N ALA A 535 -7.40 14.86 -6.48
CA ALA A 535 -6.05 15.41 -6.35
C ALA A 535 -4.91 14.36 -6.35
N TYR A 536 -5.19 13.09 -6.66
CA TYR A 536 -4.20 12.02 -6.59
C TYR A 536 -3.28 12.01 -7.83
N PRO A 537 -1.94 11.91 -7.67
CA PRO A 537 -1.00 11.93 -8.79
C PRO A 537 -1.24 10.85 -9.85
N GLU A 538 -1.71 9.67 -9.44
CA GLU A 538 -1.96 8.52 -10.33
C GLU A 538 -3.07 8.78 -11.38
N GLU A 539 -4.01 9.69 -11.08
CA GLU A 539 -5.10 10.10 -11.99
C GLU A 539 -4.75 11.38 -12.79
N ASN A 540 -3.52 11.90 -12.65
CA ASN A 540 -3.04 13.13 -13.30
C ASN A 540 -1.95 12.82 -14.34
N THR A 541 -2.22 11.87 -15.22
CA THR A 541 -1.37 11.52 -16.36
C THR A 541 -2.23 11.44 -17.61
N LEU A 542 -1.88 12.22 -18.64
CA LEU A 542 -2.52 12.10 -19.94
C LEU A 542 -2.01 10.84 -20.62
N VAL A 543 -2.91 9.91 -20.96
CA VAL A 543 -2.57 8.71 -21.75
C VAL A 543 -3.39 8.75 -23.02
N THR A 544 -2.70 8.67 -24.16
CA THR A 544 -3.36 8.56 -25.46
C THR A 544 -2.74 7.43 -26.26
N CYS A 545 -3.59 6.57 -26.80
CA CYS A 545 -3.17 5.39 -27.53
C CYS A 545 -3.64 5.45 -28.98
N LYS A 546 -2.77 5.03 -29.90
CA LYS A 546 -3.09 4.85 -31.33
C LYS A 546 -2.98 3.35 -31.63
N GLU A 547 -3.92 2.83 -32.41
CA GLU A 547 -3.90 1.44 -32.88
C GLU A 547 -2.69 1.25 -33.79
N GLN A 548 -1.98 0.14 -33.63
CA GLN A 548 -0.77 -0.17 -34.35
C GLN A 548 -0.98 -1.43 -35.18
N GLU A 549 -0.81 -1.30 -36.50
CA GLU A 549 -0.84 -2.44 -37.41
C GLU A 549 0.41 -3.31 -37.22
N CYS A 550 0.24 -4.63 -37.38
CA CYS A 550 1.33 -5.59 -37.31
C CYS A 550 2.37 -5.30 -38.42
N LEU A 551 3.59 -4.93 -38.03
CA LEU A 551 4.68 -4.65 -38.97
C LEU A 551 5.44 -5.91 -39.42
N ALA A 552 5.20 -7.05 -38.76
CA ALA A 552 5.80 -8.36 -39.07
C ALA A 552 4.79 -9.28 -39.79
N ARG A 553 4.78 -9.29 -41.13
CA ARG A 553 3.76 -9.98 -41.94
C ARG A 553 4.43 -10.97 -42.89
N ALA A 554 4.16 -12.26 -42.73
CA ALA A 554 4.56 -13.32 -43.64
C ALA A 554 3.34 -13.80 -44.44
N ILE A 555 3.31 -13.51 -45.74
CA ILE A 555 2.17 -13.83 -46.60
C ILE A 555 2.66 -14.67 -47.77
N PHE A 556 2.16 -15.89 -47.87
CA PHE A 556 2.57 -16.84 -48.89
C PHE A 556 1.48 -17.02 -49.95
N THR A 557 1.89 -17.13 -51.21
CA THR A 557 1.00 -17.35 -52.35
C THR A 557 1.17 -18.71 -53.01
N ASP A 558 2.30 -19.37 -52.77
CA ASP A 558 2.63 -20.68 -53.31
C ASP A 558 3.72 -21.36 -52.47
N LEU A 559 3.87 -22.68 -52.60
CA LEU A 559 4.98 -23.45 -52.06
C LEU A 559 5.61 -24.28 -53.19
N ASP A 560 6.84 -23.98 -53.55
CA ASP A 560 7.61 -24.77 -54.51
C ASP A 560 8.30 -25.94 -53.79
N VAL A 561 8.25 -27.13 -54.39
CA VAL A 561 8.77 -28.38 -53.81
C VAL A 561 9.51 -29.18 -54.87
N ASP A 562 10.78 -29.50 -54.61
CA ASP A 562 11.59 -30.39 -55.45
C ASP A 562 12.13 -31.58 -54.63
N LEU A 563 11.73 -32.79 -55.05
CA LEU A 563 12.18 -34.07 -54.49
C LEU A 563 13.09 -34.85 -55.46
N GLY A 564 13.45 -34.26 -56.59
CA GLY A 564 14.18 -34.95 -57.66
C GLY A 564 13.50 -36.25 -58.11
N ASP A 565 14.31 -37.28 -58.40
CA ASP A 565 13.88 -38.61 -58.87
C ASP A 565 13.88 -39.69 -57.76
N GLN A 566 13.85 -39.30 -56.48
CA GLN A 566 13.84 -40.22 -55.34
C GLN A 566 12.62 -41.17 -55.36
N GLU A 567 12.79 -42.39 -54.85
CA GLU A 567 11.74 -43.42 -54.82
C GLU A 567 11.37 -43.78 -53.38
N LEU A 568 10.14 -44.23 -53.20
CA LEU A 568 9.63 -44.77 -51.95
C LEU A 568 9.64 -46.30 -51.99
N VAL A 569 9.80 -46.93 -50.84
CA VAL A 569 9.67 -48.37 -50.65
C VAL A 569 8.57 -48.65 -49.63
N GLU A 570 7.63 -49.54 -49.97
CA GLU A 570 6.53 -49.97 -49.08
C GLU A 570 7.04 -50.57 -47.78
N ASN A 571 6.26 -50.48 -46.70
CA ASN A 571 6.55 -51.16 -45.42
C ASN A 571 7.96 -50.92 -44.85
N LYS A 572 8.59 -49.79 -45.17
CA LYS A 572 9.96 -49.44 -44.80
C LYS A 572 10.09 -47.96 -44.50
N ASN A 573 11.07 -47.59 -43.67
CA ASN A 573 11.41 -46.18 -43.47
C ASN A 573 12.22 -45.66 -44.66
N ASN A 574 11.79 -44.54 -45.24
CA ASN A 574 12.41 -43.91 -46.41
C ASN A 574 13.11 -42.63 -46.00
N PHE A 575 14.41 -42.53 -46.26
CA PHE A 575 15.18 -41.29 -46.03
C PHE A 575 15.13 -40.44 -47.29
N LEU A 576 14.55 -39.25 -47.19
CA LEU A 576 14.31 -38.34 -48.33
C LEU A 576 14.99 -36.99 -48.07
N ASN A 577 15.43 -36.36 -49.15
CA ASN A 577 15.94 -35.00 -49.16
C ASN A 577 15.04 -34.10 -50.04
N VAL A 578 14.63 -32.92 -49.56
CA VAL A 578 13.72 -32.02 -50.28
C VAL A 578 14.23 -30.58 -50.28
N ASP A 579 14.10 -29.91 -51.42
CA ASP A 579 14.26 -28.47 -51.54
C ASP A 579 12.87 -27.80 -51.60
N LEU A 580 12.66 -26.82 -50.73
CA LEU A 580 11.39 -26.12 -50.57
C LEU A 580 11.60 -24.60 -50.72
N SER A 581 10.67 -23.92 -51.38
CA SER A 581 10.66 -22.45 -51.43
C SER A 581 9.26 -21.89 -51.23
N GLY A 582 9.06 -21.15 -50.13
CA GLY A 582 7.82 -20.42 -49.87
C GLY A 582 7.77 -19.14 -50.70
N ILE A 583 6.83 -19.06 -51.65
CA ILE A 583 6.68 -17.89 -52.53
C ILE A 583 5.86 -16.81 -51.84
N THR A 584 6.44 -15.62 -51.69
CA THR A 584 5.89 -14.56 -50.84
C THR A 584 5.11 -13.52 -51.66
N ALA A 585 4.09 -12.91 -51.05
CA ALA A 585 3.36 -11.79 -51.64
C ALA A 585 4.15 -10.47 -51.48
N ASP A 586 3.93 -9.52 -52.40
CA ASP A 586 4.57 -8.18 -52.40
C ASP A 586 4.34 -7.35 -51.12
N ASP A 587 3.29 -7.66 -50.34
CA ASP A 587 2.96 -7.00 -49.06
C ASP A 587 3.47 -7.77 -47.82
N SER A 588 4.32 -8.78 -48.01
CA SER A 588 5.07 -9.41 -46.93
C SER A 588 6.23 -8.52 -46.47
N THR A 589 6.50 -8.50 -45.17
CA THR A 589 7.57 -7.72 -44.55
C THR A 589 8.58 -8.64 -43.89
N ASN A 590 9.59 -8.05 -43.25
CA ASN A 590 10.65 -8.83 -42.59
C ASN A 590 10.11 -9.62 -41.39
N VAL A 591 10.44 -10.91 -41.31
CA VAL A 591 10.20 -11.77 -40.14
C VAL A 591 11.51 -12.47 -39.79
N ILE A 592 12.04 -12.19 -38.60
CA ILE A 592 13.34 -12.64 -38.11
C ILE A 592 13.13 -13.19 -36.70
N GLY A 593 13.71 -14.36 -36.42
CA GLY A 593 13.55 -15.04 -35.13
C GLY A 593 13.98 -16.50 -35.22
N ASP A 594 13.66 -17.25 -34.17
CA ASP A 594 13.98 -18.66 -34.04
C ASP A 594 12.71 -19.49 -34.19
N GLU A 595 12.84 -20.69 -34.75
CA GLU A 595 11.73 -21.65 -34.90
C GLU A 595 10.49 -21.03 -35.54
N LEU A 596 10.64 -20.20 -36.57
CA LEU A 596 9.57 -19.43 -37.21
C LEU A 596 8.62 -20.32 -38.04
N TRP A 597 9.17 -21.31 -38.73
CA TRP A 597 8.46 -22.05 -39.78
C TRP A 597 8.27 -23.51 -39.41
N LYS A 598 7.10 -24.05 -39.78
CA LYS A 598 6.79 -25.46 -39.67
C LYS A 598 6.46 -26.00 -41.05
N VAL A 599 7.13 -27.07 -41.45
CA VAL A 599 6.74 -27.83 -42.65
C VAL A 599 6.41 -29.25 -42.24
N SER A 600 5.18 -29.67 -42.51
CA SER A 600 4.76 -31.06 -42.32
C SER A 600 4.80 -31.82 -43.63
N ALA A 601 5.20 -33.10 -43.58
CA ALA A 601 5.13 -34.02 -44.71
C ALA A 601 4.11 -35.13 -44.44
N TYR A 602 3.29 -35.50 -45.43
CA TYR A 602 2.30 -36.57 -45.29
C TYR A 602 1.88 -37.16 -46.64
N ALA A 603 1.47 -38.42 -46.64
CA ALA A 603 0.84 -39.05 -47.79
C ALA A 603 -0.64 -38.66 -47.91
N SER A 604 -1.10 -38.47 -49.15
CA SER A 604 -2.49 -38.21 -49.48
C SER A 604 -2.95 -39.01 -50.69
N GLN A 605 -4.26 -39.30 -50.71
CA GLN A 605 -4.97 -39.90 -51.85
C GLN A 605 -5.33 -38.86 -52.91
N ASN A 606 -5.28 -37.58 -52.58
CA ASN A 606 -5.67 -36.48 -53.47
C ASN A 606 -4.45 -35.65 -53.87
N PRO A 607 -4.37 -35.20 -55.15
CA PRO A 607 -3.25 -34.39 -55.64
C PRO A 607 -3.16 -33.01 -54.99
N GLU A 608 -4.24 -32.51 -54.38
CA GLU A 608 -4.24 -31.24 -53.64
C GLU A 608 -3.95 -31.41 -52.13
N GLY A 609 -3.57 -32.62 -51.68
CA GLY A 609 -3.27 -32.88 -50.26
C GLY A 609 -4.49 -32.92 -49.33
N SER A 610 -5.68 -32.62 -49.84
CA SER A 610 -6.92 -32.70 -49.07
C SER A 610 -7.25 -34.13 -48.60
N GLY A 611 -7.99 -34.27 -47.49
CA GLY A 611 -8.46 -35.57 -47.00
C GLY A 611 -7.69 -36.09 -45.79
N THR A 612 -7.52 -37.41 -45.68
CA THR A 612 -6.85 -38.04 -44.54
C THR A 612 -5.34 -37.99 -44.76
N LYS A 613 -4.61 -37.34 -43.84
CA LYS A 613 -3.14 -37.33 -43.83
C LYS A 613 -2.63 -38.66 -43.28
N VAL A 614 -1.85 -39.40 -44.06
CA VAL A 614 -1.27 -40.71 -43.70
C VAL A 614 0.24 -40.57 -43.53
N GLY A 615 0.84 -41.22 -42.52
CA GLY A 615 2.29 -41.10 -42.27
C GLY A 615 2.75 -39.67 -41.97
N LEU A 616 1.95 -38.90 -41.22
CA LEU A 616 2.24 -37.49 -40.95
C LEU A 616 3.55 -37.34 -40.15
N VAL A 617 4.50 -36.62 -40.75
CA VAL A 617 5.67 -36.07 -40.09
C VAL A 617 5.37 -34.61 -39.80
N ASP A 618 5.16 -34.30 -38.52
CA ASP A 618 4.69 -32.97 -38.11
C ASP A 618 5.68 -31.84 -38.43
N GLN A 619 6.98 -32.09 -38.34
CA GLN A 619 8.01 -31.10 -38.63
C GLN A 619 9.19 -31.80 -39.30
N ILE A 620 9.51 -31.40 -40.54
CA ILE A 620 10.68 -31.88 -41.26
C ILE A 620 11.86 -30.91 -41.22
N LEU A 621 11.63 -29.64 -40.86
CA LEU A 621 12.70 -28.66 -40.75
C LEU A 621 13.50 -28.87 -39.46
N ASP A 622 14.82 -28.85 -39.56
CA ASP A 622 15.68 -28.72 -38.39
C ASP A 622 15.58 -27.31 -37.78
N PRO A 623 16.05 -27.10 -36.53
CA PRO A 623 15.95 -25.79 -35.86
C PRO A 623 16.66 -24.63 -36.57
N PHE A 624 17.68 -24.89 -37.40
CA PHE A 624 18.39 -23.87 -38.14
C PHE A 624 17.57 -23.41 -39.35
N THR A 625 17.08 -24.36 -40.15
CA THR A 625 16.25 -24.05 -41.33
C THR A 625 14.88 -23.49 -40.92
N ALA A 626 14.30 -23.96 -39.82
CA ALA A 626 13.09 -23.40 -39.24
C ALA A 626 13.25 -21.94 -38.76
N ALA A 627 14.49 -21.49 -38.54
CA ALA A 627 14.84 -20.12 -38.14
C ALA A 627 15.28 -19.23 -39.32
N ASN A 628 15.10 -19.67 -40.58
CA ASN A 628 15.46 -18.85 -41.73
C ASN A 628 14.69 -17.53 -41.74
N ASP A 629 15.42 -16.42 -41.92
CA ASP A 629 14.82 -15.10 -41.99
C ASP A 629 14.01 -14.93 -43.28
N LEU A 630 12.78 -14.40 -43.14
CA LEU A 630 12.04 -13.86 -44.27
C LEU A 630 12.41 -12.38 -44.43
N ASN A 631 13.10 -12.03 -45.52
CA ASN A 631 13.34 -10.63 -45.87
C ASN A 631 12.26 -10.09 -46.81
N GLU A 632 11.95 -8.81 -46.65
CA GLU A 632 11.01 -8.09 -47.51
C GLU A 632 11.43 -8.17 -48.98
N GLY A 633 10.51 -8.63 -49.83
CA GLY A 633 10.73 -8.80 -51.27
C GLY A 633 11.50 -10.06 -51.67
N GLU A 634 11.79 -10.97 -50.75
CA GLU A 634 12.43 -12.27 -51.00
C GLU A 634 11.47 -13.44 -50.73
N ASN A 635 11.67 -14.58 -51.41
CA ASN A 635 11.02 -15.84 -51.08
C ASN A 635 11.74 -16.51 -49.90
N LEU A 636 11.07 -17.41 -49.19
CA LEU A 636 11.66 -18.16 -48.07
C LEU A 636 12.33 -19.44 -48.58
N PRO A 637 13.68 -19.55 -48.59
CA PRO A 637 14.37 -20.77 -48.98
C PRO A 637 14.42 -21.77 -47.81
N MET A 638 14.23 -23.06 -48.13
CA MET A 638 14.34 -24.19 -47.21
C MET A 638 14.99 -25.35 -48.00
N GLU A 639 16.29 -25.24 -48.22
CA GLU A 639 17.08 -26.15 -49.07
C GLU A 639 17.71 -27.29 -48.23
N ASP A 640 18.05 -28.40 -48.89
CA ASP A 640 18.73 -29.57 -48.33
C ASP A 640 18.03 -30.15 -47.07
N VAL A 641 16.70 -30.25 -47.07
CA VAL A 641 15.94 -30.75 -45.91
C VAL A 641 15.86 -32.28 -45.93
N ASP A 642 16.62 -32.91 -45.03
CA ASP A 642 16.60 -34.35 -44.82
C ASP A 642 15.51 -34.78 -43.83
N PHE A 643 14.67 -35.76 -44.20
CA PHE A 643 13.66 -36.31 -43.30
C PHE A 643 13.37 -37.79 -43.55
N ASP A 644 12.93 -38.46 -42.49
CA ASP A 644 12.49 -39.85 -42.53
C ASP A 644 10.97 -39.91 -42.76
N PHE A 645 10.55 -40.63 -43.80
CA PHE A 645 9.16 -40.95 -44.09
C PHE A 645 8.89 -42.43 -43.85
N ASP A 646 8.33 -42.73 -42.67
CA ASP A 646 8.07 -44.11 -42.25
C ASP A 646 6.84 -44.69 -42.98
N MET A 647 7.09 -45.62 -43.90
CA MET A 647 6.05 -46.37 -44.60
C MET A 647 5.74 -47.73 -43.95
N THR A 648 6.19 -48.00 -42.72
CA THR A 648 5.85 -49.24 -42.02
C THR A 648 4.33 -49.41 -41.90
N GLY A 649 3.79 -50.49 -42.45
CA GLY A 649 2.35 -50.76 -42.54
C GLY A 649 1.61 -49.96 -43.62
N LEU A 650 2.31 -49.20 -44.46
CA LEU A 650 1.75 -48.45 -45.60
C LEU A 650 2.19 -49.06 -46.93
N ARG A 651 1.27 -49.04 -47.91
CA ARG A 651 1.50 -49.52 -49.29
C ARG A 651 1.62 -48.34 -50.24
N CYS A 652 2.19 -48.56 -51.42
CA CYS A 652 2.29 -47.57 -52.49
C CYS A 652 0.89 -47.09 -52.93
N GLU A 653 -0.11 -47.97 -52.89
CA GLU A 653 -1.51 -47.59 -53.15
C GLU A 653 -2.07 -46.60 -52.11
N ASP A 654 -1.54 -46.65 -50.88
CA ASP A 654 -1.94 -45.76 -49.80
C ASP A 654 -1.25 -44.38 -49.91
N VAL A 655 -0.16 -44.29 -50.69
CA VAL A 655 0.71 -43.12 -50.86
C VAL A 655 0.88 -42.73 -52.36
N PRO A 656 -0.20 -42.38 -53.09
CA PRO A 656 -0.07 -41.91 -54.46
C PRO A 656 0.54 -40.51 -54.55
N TYR A 657 0.37 -39.68 -53.51
CA TYR A 657 0.94 -38.34 -53.42
C TYR A 657 1.64 -38.13 -52.08
N LEU A 658 2.84 -37.54 -52.09
CA LEU A 658 3.54 -37.06 -50.90
C LEU A 658 3.46 -35.54 -50.86
N CYS A 659 2.84 -35.00 -49.82
CA CYS A 659 2.47 -33.60 -49.68
C CYS A 659 3.28 -32.90 -48.59
N PHE A 660 3.61 -31.64 -48.83
CA PHE A 660 4.30 -30.73 -47.93
C PHE A 660 3.39 -29.54 -47.63
N ASP A 661 3.35 -29.12 -46.37
CA ASP A 661 2.44 -28.10 -45.88
C ASP A 661 3.21 -27.12 -45.00
N LEU A 662 3.41 -25.91 -45.51
CA LEU A 662 4.09 -24.82 -44.80
C LEU A 662 3.08 -24.07 -43.93
N ASP A 663 3.43 -23.87 -42.66
CA ASP A 663 2.63 -23.13 -41.68
C ASP A 663 3.55 -22.32 -40.73
N LYS A 664 2.97 -21.38 -39.99
CA LYS A 664 3.63 -20.72 -38.86
C LYS A 664 3.86 -21.73 -37.74
N ASN A 665 5.07 -21.79 -37.23
CA ASN A 665 5.36 -22.61 -36.07
C ASN A 665 4.74 -21.99 -34.80
N PRO A 666 3.94 -22.72 -34.01
CA PRO A 666 3.39 -22.23 -32.75
C PRO A 666 4.46 -21.86 -31.71
N ASP A 667 5.66 -22.43 -31.81
CA ASP A 667 6.78 -22.19 -30.89
C ASP A 667 7.70 -21.03 -31.33
N ALA A 668 7.33 -20.29 -32.39
CA ALA A 668 8.10 -19.17 -32.90
C ALA A 668 8.47 -18.15 -31.82
N SER A 669 9.74 -17.73 -31.80
CA SER A 669 10.25 -16.83 -30.76
C SER A 669 9.68 -15.40 -30.82
N VAL A 670 9.07 -15.03 -31.94
CA VAL A 670 8.43 -13.73 -32.16
C VAL A 670 7.01 -13.89 -32.69
N ASN A 671 6.15 -12.92 -32.36
CA ASN A 671 4.81 -12.86 -32.91
C ASN A 671 4.80 -12.12 -34.24
N PHE A 672 4.31 -12.79 -35.28
CA PHE A 672 4.10 -12.22 -36.61
C PHE A 672 2.76 -12.69 -37.18
N TYR A 673 2.22 -11.89 -38.09
CA TYR A 673 1.02 -12.22 -38.85
C TYR A 673 1.37 -13.19 -39.98
N TYR A 674 0.67 -14.32 -40.06
CA TYR A 674 0.84 -15.33 -41.09
C TYR A 674 -0.46 -15.49 -41.89
N GLU A 675 -0.37 -15.49 -43.21
CA GLU A 675 -1.52 -15.65 -44.11
C GLU A 675 -1.13 -16.41 -45.39
N SER A 676 -1.94 -17.40 -45.78
CA SER A 676 -1.83 -18.08 -47.07
C SER A 676 -2.90 -17.55 -48.03
N ARG A 677 -2.51 -17.07 -49.21
CA ARG A 677 -3.40 -16.47 -50.21
C ARG A 677 -3.50 -17.33 -51.48
N PRO A 678 -4.72 -17.65 -51.97
CA PRO A 678 -6.02 -17.15 -51.51
C PRO A 678 -6.61 -17.90 -50.30
N ASN A 679 -6.02 -19.02 -49.90
CA ASN A 679 -6.38 -19.82 -48.72
C ASN A 679 -5.23 -20.77 -48.37
N GLU A 680 -5.38 -21.56 -47.30
CA GLU A 680 -4.38 -22.52 -46.79
C GLU A 680 -3.84 -23.49 -47.85
N ALA A 681 -4.62 -23.85 -48.89
CA ALA A 681 -4.12 -24.73 -49.95
C ALA A 681 -2.99 -24.10 -50.79
N ALA A 682 -2.76 -22.79 -50.69
CA ALA A 682 -1.66 -22.11 -51.37
C ALA A 682 -0.28 -22.48 -50.79
N THR A 683 -0.23 -22.97 -49.55
CA THR A 683 1.02 -23.38 -48.89
C THR A 683 1.13 -24.90 -48.78
N THR A 684 0.31 -25.63 -49.54
CA THR A 684 0.36 -27.09 -49.64
C THR A 684 0.70 -27.52 -51.07
N THR A 685 1.76 -28.31 -51.23
CA THR A 685 2.17 -28.85 -52.54
C THR A 685 2.45 -30.34 -52.45
N CYS A 686 1.95 -31.10 -53.43
CA CYS A 686 2.07 -32.55 -53.46
C CYS A 686 2.83 -33.04 -54.70
N VAL A 687 3.72 -34.01 -54.48
CA VAL A 687 4.50 -34.69 -55.51
C VAL A 687 3.90 -36.07 -55.77
N ASP A 688 3.77 -36.46 -57.05
CA ASP A 688 3.19 -37.73 -57.48
C ASP A 688 4.22 -38.87 -57.37
N PHE A 689 3.88 -39.90 -56.59
CA PHE A 689 4.73 -41.06 -56.31
C PHE A 689 4.23 -42.37 -56.90
N ARG A 690 3.13 -42.36 -57.68
CA ARG A 690 2.50 -43.59 -58.21
C ARG A 690 3.46 -44.46 -59.02
N ASP A 691 4.34 -43.83 -59.80
CA ASP A 691 5.34 -44.52 -60.63
C ASP A 691 6.73 -44.59 -59.95
N ARG A 692 6.88 -44.03 -58.74
CA ARG A 692 8.14 -43.88 -58.00
C ARG A 692 8.11 -44.61 -56.65
N CYS A 693 7.24 -45.61 -56.52
CA CYS A 693 7.11 -46.40 -55.31
C CYS A 693 7.28 -47.89 -55.62
N LYS A 694 8.18 -48.55 -54.91
CA LYS A 694 8.62 -49.94 -55.12
C LYS A 694 8.22 -50.83 -53.95
N GLY A 695 8.08 -52.13 -54.24
CA GLY A 695 7.82 -53.15 -53.23
C GLY A 695 8.95 -54.17 -53.14
N ALA A 696 8.62 -55.43 -52.91
CA ALA A 696 9.61 -56.51 -52.89
C ALA A 696 10.08 -56.84 -54.32
N THR A 697 11.36 -56.58 -54.60
CA THR A 697 11.94 -56.82 -55.93
C THR A 697 12.83 -58.05 -55.90
N ALA A 698 12.39 -59.13 -56.55
CA ALA A 698 13.16 -60.35 -56.62
C ALA A 698 14.21 -60.29 -57.77
N ILE A 699 15.42 -60.75 -57.48
CA ILE A 699 16.58 -60.75 -58.39
C ILE A 699 16.74 -62.10 -59.09
N ASP A 700 16.86 -63.18 -58.31
CA ASP A 700 17.13 -64.53 -58.82
C ASP A 700 16.64 -65.60 -57.83
N VAL A 701 16.56 -66.85 -58.28
CA VAL A 701 16.29 -68.02 -57.43
C VAL A 701 17.39 -69.06 -57.58
N GLU A 702 18.17 -69.24 -56.52
CA GLU A 702 19.16 -70.30 -56.39
C GLU A 702 18.47 -71.50 -55.74
N TRP A 703 18.56 -72.69 -56.33
CA TRP A 703 17.86 -73.86 -55.79
C TRP A 703 18.68 -75.11 -55.98
N ASP A 704 18.50 -76.12 -55.13
CA ASP A 704 18.94 -77.49 -55.35
C ASP A 704 17.83 -78.50 -55.05
N PHE A 705 18.02 -79.76 -55.44
CA PHE A 705 16.99 -80.77 -55.25
C PHE A 705 17.57 -82.15 -54.97
N ASP A 706 16.90 -82.87 -54.07
CA ASP A 706 17.20 -84.26 -53.73
C ASP A 706 16.05 -85.17 -54.15
N ILE A 707 16.40 -86.42 -54.48
CA ILE A 707 15.44 -87.45 -54.87
C ILE A 707 15.31 -88.46 -53.75
N GLY A 708 14.13 -88.54 -53.14
CA GLY A 708 13.82 -89.51 -52.10
C GLY A 708 13.71 -90.95 -52.63
N ASP A 709 13.86 -91.92 -51.72
CA ASP A 709 13.71 -93.35 -52.04
C ASP A 709 12.23 -93.73 -52.17
N ALA A 710 11.75 -93.98 -53.39
CA ALA A 710 10.40 -94.50 -53.65
C ALA A 710 10.39 -95.94 -54.21
N PRO A 711 9.43 -96.80 -53.81
CA PRO A 711 9.23 -98.10 -54.41
C PRO A 711 8.79 -97.98 -55.88
N PHE A 712 9.27 -98.92 -56.70
CA PHE A 712 9.20 -98.95 -58.17
C PHE A 712 7.76 -99.09 -58.71
N GLU A 713 6.94 -98.03 -58.59
CA GLU A 713 5.68 -97.79 -59.32
C GLU A 713 5.02 -96.43 -58.99
N ASP A 714 5.53 -95.67 -58.00
CA ASP A 714 5.06 -94.31 -57.65
C ASP A 714 6.12 -93.24 -57.98
N PRO A 715 5.72 -91.98 -58.29
CA PRO A 715 6.68 -90.88 -58.47
C PRO A 715 7.50 -90.68 -57.19
N ALA A 716 8.83 -90.58 -57.33
CA ALA A 716 9.69 -90.31 -56.19
C ALA A 716 9.35 -88.93 -55.60
N PRO A 717 9.23 -88.78 -54.27
CA PRO A 717 9.15 -87.46 -53.68
C PRO A 717 10.45 -86.72 -53.99
N LEU A 718 10.31 -85.56 -54.63
CA LEU A 718 11.41 -84.62 -54.77
C LEU A 718 11.35 -83.66 -53.59
N THR A 719 12.52 -83.34 -53.07
CA THR A 719 12.69 -82.27 -52.09
C THR A 719 13.48 -81.15 -52.76
N ILE A 720 13.01 -79.90 -52.68
CA ILE A 720 13.72 -78.72 -53.17
C ILE A 720 14.09 -77.82 -52.00
N ASP A 721 15.33 -77.34 -52.00
CA ASP A 721 15.78 -76.21 -51.21
C ASP A 721 15.96 -75.02 -52.16
N ALA A 722 15.26 -73.91 -51.93
CA ALA A 722 15.28 -72.72 -52.79
C ALA A 722 15.53 -71.43 -52.00
N ASP A 723 16.59 -70.72 -52.38
CA ASP A 723 16.99 -69.41 -51.88
C ASP A 723 16.63 -68.35 -52.93
N VAL A 724 15.61 -67.54 -52.65
CA VAL A 724 15.22 -66.42 -53.52
C VAL A 724 15.96 -65.16 -53.08
N LEU A 725 16.74 -64.58 -53.99
CA LEU A 725 17.50 -63.36 -53.77
C LEU A 725 16.63 -62.14 -54.10
N PHE A 726 16.68 -61.11 -53.24
CA PHE A 726 15.93 -59.85 -53.41
C PHE A 726 16.90 -58.66 -53.50
N GLU A 727 16.42 -57.52 -54.03
CA GLU A 727 17.18 -56.27 -53.97
C GLU A 727 17.44 -55.87 -52.52
N PRO A 728 18.63 -55.33 -52.17
CA PRO A 728 18.95 -54.95 -50.79
C PRO A 728 17.96 -53.96 -50.17
N ASP A 729 17.30 -53.16 -51.01
CA ASP A 729 16.33 -52.17 -50.56
C ASP A 729 14.91 -52.74 -50.40
N SER A 730 14.66 -53.99 -50.80
CA SER A 730 13.36 -54.66 -50.68
C SER A 730 12.88 -54.71 -49.23
N PRO A 731 11.59 -54.44 -48.98
CA PRO A 731 11.06 -54.35 -47.63
C PRO A 731 10.81 -55.73 -47.01
N ASN A 732 10.54 -55.73 -45.69
CA ASN A 732 9.99 -56.90 -45.04
C ASN A 732 8.56 -57.17 -45.56
N VAL A 733 8.23 -58.44 -45.81
CA VAL A 733 6.88 -58.87 -46.16
C VAL A 733 6.50 -60.05 -45.25
N ASP A 734 5.46 -59.86 -44.45
CA ASP A 734 4.92 -60.87 -43.51
C ASP A 734 3.41 -60.99 -43.68
N GLY A 735 2.89 -62.21 -43.67
CA GLY A 735 1.49 -62.50 -43.99
C GLY A 735 1.27 -63.92 -44.49
N ASP A 736 0.04 -64.18 -44.95
CA ASP A 736 -0.39 -65.48 -45.43
C ASP A 736 -0.40 -65.52 -46.97
N GLY A 737 0.04 -66.65 -47.55
CA GLY A 737 -0.07 -66.89 -49.00
C GLY A 737 0.78 -65.95 -49.86
N LEU A 738 1.94 -65.53 -49.34
CA LEU A 738 2.81 -64.52 -49.95
C LEU A 738 3.45 -64.99 -51.26
N TRP A 739 3.83 -66.27 -51.32
CA TRP A 739 4.72 -66.79 -52.36
C TRP A 739 4.14 -67.97 -53.12
N GLN A 740 4.49 -68.08 -54.39
CA GLN A 740 4.16 -69.21 -55.23
C GLN A 740 5.44 -69.77 -55.85
N LEU A 741 5.72 -71.05 -55.56
CA LEU A 741 6.83 -71.79 -56.16
C LEU A 741 6.25 -72.88 -57.05
N GLY A 742 6.54 -72.83 -58.35
CA GLY A 742 6.12 -73.79 -59.35
C GLY A 742 7.29 -74.63 -59.87
N VAL A 743 7.00 -75.86 -60.29
CA VAL A 743 8.00 -76.77 -60.88
C VAL A 743 7.45 -77.37 -62.17
N PHE A 744 8.27 -77.37 -63.22
CA PHE A 744 7.89 -77.95 -64.51
C PHE A 744 9.10 -78.44 -65.31
N ALA A 745 8.85 -79.32 -66.29
CA ALA A 745 9.87 -79.72 -67.25
C ALA A 745 9.79 -78.86 -68.53
N ALA A 746 10.94 -78.37 -68.99
CA ALA A 746 11.08 -77.49 -70.15
C ALA A 746 12.01 -78.07 -71.24
N LYS A 747 11.86 -77.54 -72.46
CA LYS A 747 12.68 -77.93 -73.62
C LYS A 747 13.97 -77.11 -73.76
N ASN A 748 13.99 -75.90 -73.19
CA ASN A 748 15.10 -74.94 -73.29
C ASN A 748 15.56 -74.50 -71.89
N PRO A 749 16.81 -74.01 -71.77
CA PRO A 749 17.38 -73.57 -70.50
C PRO A 749 16.73 -72.31 -69.94
N GLU A 750 15.98 -71.54 -70.73
CA GLU A 750 15.26 -70.34 -70.26
C GLU A 750 13.86 -70.66 -69.70
N GLY A 751 13.42 -71.92 -69.73
CA GLY A 751 12.09 -72.33 -69.24
C GLY A 751 10.91 -71.79 -70.05
N SER A 752 11.15 -71.26 -71.25
CA SER A 752 10.14 -70.66 -72.11
C SER A 752 9.42 -71.68 -73.01
N GLY A 753 8.16 -71.43 -73.38
CA GLY A 753 7.39 -72.31 -74.28
C GLY A 753 6.57 -73.38 -73.56
N PRO A 754 6.18 -74.49 -74.23
CA PRO A 754 5.33 -75.52 -73.64
C PRO A 754 5.97 -76.18 -72.42
N ARG A 755 5.21 -76.29 -71.32
CA ARG A 755 5.61 -76.93 -70.07
C ARG A 755 5.04 -78.35 -69.98
N LYS A 756 5.77 -79.29 -69.38
CA LYS A 756 5.32 -80.66 -69.12
C LYS A 756 5.32 -80.93 -67.61
N ASP A 757 4.31 -81.67 -67.15
CA ASP A 757 4.13 -82.11 -65.75
C ASP A 757 4.16 -80.92 -64.77
N GLU A 758 3.61 -79.77 -65.18
CA GLU A 758 3.65 -78.50 -64.43
C GLU A 758 2.84 -78.56 -63.14
N LEU A 759 3.50 -78.22 -62.04
CA LEU A 759 2.91 -77.93 -60.75
C LEU A 759 3.07 -76.43 -60.50
N THR A 760 1.97 -75.70 -60.36
CA THR A 760 2.01 -74.24 -60.24
C THR A 760 2.24 -73.76 -58.81
N GLN A 761 1.98 -74.60 -57.81
CA GLN A 761 2.27 -74.33 -56.40
C GLN A 761 2.71 -75.65 -55.77
N ILE A 762 3.93 -75.69 -55.26
CA ILE A 762 4.48 -76.81 -54.49
C ILE A 762 4.65 -76.49 -53.01
N LEU A 763 4.59 -75.21 -52.63
CA LEU A 763 4.62 -74.79 -51.23
C LEU A 763 3.33 -75.20 -50.53
N ASP A 764 3.46 -75.66 -49.29
CA ASP A 764 2.31 -75.83 -48.40
C ASP A 764 1.91 -74.46 -47.79
N PRO A 765 0.77 -74.36 -47.08
CA PRO A 765 0.31 -73.10 -46.49
C PRO A 765 1.28 -72.44 -45.50
N LEU A 766 2.18 -73.22 -44.87
CA LEU A 766 3.20 -72.69 -43.96
C LEU A 766 4.36 -72.09 -44.77
N ASP A 767 4.85 -72.82 -45.77
CA ASP A 767 5.99 -72.40 -46.59
C ASP A 767 5.65 -71.21 -47.49
N GLU A 768 4.44 -71.15 -48.06
CA GLU A 768 3.98 -70.00 -48.86
C GLU A 768 3.80 -68.72 -48.03
N SER A 769 3.73 -68.85 -46.70
CA SER A 769 3.58 -67.76 -45.74
C SER A 769 4.91 -67.43 -45.03
N THR A 770 6.04 -67.93 -45.54
CA THR A 770 7.36 -67.63 -44.98
C THR A 770 7.64 -66.13 -45.11
N PRO A 771 7.94 -65.41 -44.02
CA PRO A 771 8.19 -63.96 -44.11
C PRO A 771 9.49 -63.68 -44.85
N LEU A 772 9.48 -62.63 -45.68
CA LEU A 772 10.70 -62.04 -46.25
C LEU A 772 11.25 -61.03 -45.25
N ASP A 773 12.45 -61.28 -44.73
CA ASP A 773 13.22 -60.27 -44.00
C ASP A 773 13.77 -59.20 -44.97
N GLU A 774 13.99 -57.99 -44.48
CA GLU A 774 14.47 -56.86 -45.28
C GLU A 774 15.75 -57.21 -46.06
N GLY A 775 15.72 -56.98 -47.38
CA GLY A 775 16.82 -57.31 -48.31
C GLY A 775 17.00 -58.79 -48.64
N GLY A 776 16.25 -59.70 -48.02
CA GLY A 776 16.33 -61.15 -48.23
C GLY A 776 17.64 -61.81 -47.72
N PRO A 777 17.95 -63.04 -48.17
CA PRO A 777 17.16 -63.90 -49.05
C PRO A 777 15.93 -64.52 -48.37
N LEU A 778 14.96 -64.98 -49.16
CA LEU A 778 13.87 -65.85 -48.72
C LEU A 778 14.29 -67.30 -48.90
N ASN A 779 14.43 -68.05 -47.80
CA ASN A 779 14.85 -69.45 -47.82
C ASN A 779 13.63 -70.36 -47.68
N LEU A 780 13.44 -71.27 -48.65
CA LEU A 780 12.37 -72.26 -48.70
C LEU A 780 13.03 -73.65 -48.70
N ASP A 781 13.20 -74.21 -47.52
CA ASP A 781 13.93 -75.46 -47.29
C ASP A 781 13.00 -76.67 -47.24
N ASP A 782 13.50 -77.85 -47.62
CA ASP A 782 12.85 -79.16 -47.46
C ASP A 782 11.44 -79.28 -48.11
N VAL A 783 11.18 -78.55 -49.21
CA VAL A 783 9.86 -78.56 -49.89
C VAL A 783 9.63 -79.88 -50.64
N GLU A 784 8.80 -80.77 -50.07
CA GLU A 784 8.52 -82.11 -50.62
C GLU A 784 7.29 -82.14 -51.54
N PHE A 785 7.46 -82.61 -52.78
CA PHE A 785 6.35 -82.72 -53.75
C PHE A 785 6.49 -83.93 -54.69
N PRO A 786 5.37 -84.50 -55.18
CA PRO A 786 5.42 -85.61 -56.11
C PRO A 786 5.67 -85.13 -57.54
N PHE A 787 6.78 -85.54 -58.16
CA PHE A 787 7.11 -85.17 -59.54
C PHE A 787 7.72 -86.33 -60.33
N PRO A 788 7.33 -86.56 -61.61
CA PRO A 788 7.83 -87.68 -62.42
C PRO A 788 9.25 -87.41 -62.96
N ILE A 789 10.22 -87.19 -62.07
CA ILE A 789 11.60 -86.81 -62.41
C ILE A 789 12.31 -87.80 -63.34
N ASN A 790 11.94 -89.09 -63.26
CA ASN A 790 12.52 -90.14 -64.09
C ASN A 790 12.19 -90.02 -65.59
N GLU A 791 11.18 -89.20 -65.94
CA GLU A 791 10.81 -88.91 -67.32
C GLU A 791 11.53 -87.68 -67.90
N VAL A 792 12.13 -86.84 -67.04
CA VAL A 792 12.86 -85.63 -67.46
C VAL A 792 14.28 -86.01 -67.92
N GLY A 793 14.73 -85.43 -69.04
CA GLY A 793 16.02 -85.75 -69.65
C GLY A 793 16.01 -86.97 -70.59
N CYS A 794 14.94 -87.78 -70.58
CA CYS A 794 14.78 -88.96 -71.45
C CYS A 794 13.99 -88.71 -72.76
N GLY A 795 13.66 -87.44 -73.06
CA GLY A 795 12.78 -87.05 -74.17
C GLY A 795 13.07 -85.66 -74.74
N GLU A 796 12.03 -84.93 -75.13
CA GLU A 796 12.17 -83.54 -75.64
C GLU A 796 12.27 -82.49 -74.52
N TYR A 797 11.96 -82.88 -73.28
CA TYR A 797 12.01 -82.01 -72.10
C TYR A 797 13.22 -82.40 -71.25
N ASN A 798 14.28 -81.61 -71.34
CA ASN A 798 15.59 -81.92 -70.75
C ASN A 798 15.92 -81.07 -69.54
N PHE A 799 15.14 -80.04 -69.25
CA PHE A 799 15.39 -79.11 -68.16
C PHE A 799 14.29 -79.25 -67.11
N LEU A 800 14.68 -79.29 -65.84
CA LEU A 800 13.79 -79.10 -64.70
C LEU A 800 13.87 -77.63 -64.32
N CYS A 801 12.74 -76.94 -64.25
CA CYS A 801 12.66 -75.53 -63.96
C CYS A 801 11.85 -75.27 -62.71
N VAL A 802 12.30 -74.29 -61.92
CA VAL A 802 11.58 -73.69 -60.80
C VAL A 802 11.14 -72.30 -61.23
N GLU A 803 9.90 -71.96 -60.90
CA GLU A 803 9.28 -70.65 -61.14
C GLU A 803 8.86 -70.03 -59.80
N PHE A 804 9.39 -68.87 -59.46
CA PHE A 804 9.02 -68.10 -58.28
C PHE A 804 8.24 -66.86 -58.67
N LYS A 805 7.13 -66.58 -57.97
CA LYS A 805 6.34 -65.36 -58.13
C LYS A 805 5.52 -65.06 -56.89
N LYS A 806 4.89 -63.87 -56.86
CA LYS A 806 3.90 -63.50 -55.85
C LYS A 806 2.75 -64.51 -55.81
N GLY A 807 2.25 -64.83 -54.62
CA GLY A 807 1.06 -65.65 -54.41
C GLY A 807 -0.19 -65.07 -55.10
N GLU A 808 -1.19 -65.92 -55.34
CA GLU A 808 -2.40 -65.53 -56.09
C GLU A 808 -3.36 -64.61 -55.30
N ALA A 809 -3.34 -64.69 -53.97
CA ALA A 809 -4.18 -63.88 -53.08
C ALA A 809 -3.47 -63.62 -51.73
N PRO A 810 -2.34 -62.90 -51.76
CA PRO A 810 -1.54 -62.66 -50.57
C PRO A 810 -2.26 -61.72 -49.60
N SER A 811 -2.13 -61.99 -48.31
CA SER A 811 -2.71 -61.17 -47.25
C SER A 811 -1.63 -60.81 -46.21
N PRO A 812 -1.17 -59.56 -46.13
CA PRO A 812 -1.65 -58.39 -46.87
C PRO A 812 -1.22 -58.37 -48.34
N GLU A 813 -1.91 -57.57 -49.15
CA GLU A 813 -1.46 -57.25 -50.51
C GLU A 813 -0.21 -56.35 -50.45
N PHE A 814 0.78 -56.65 -51.28
CA PHE A 814 2.03 -55.90 -51.41
C PHE A 814 2.44 -55.74 -52.88
N LYS A 815 3.26 -54.73 -53.21
CA LYS A 815 3.82 -54.60 -54.56
C LYS A 815 4.99 -55.59 -54.74
N PHE A 816 4.98 -56.35 -55.83
CA PHE A 816 6.05 -57.30 -56.17
C PHE A 816 6.55 -57.00 -57.58
N GLU A 817 7.87 -56.95 -57.72
CA GLU A 817 8.55 -56.68 -58.99
C GLU A 817 9.69 -57.70 -59.17
N THR A 818 10.16 -57.87 -60.40
CA THR A 818 11.35 -58.68 -60.67
C THR A 818 12.36 -57.87 -61.47
N GLN A 819 13.65 -58.20 -61.35
CA GLN A 819 14.70 -57.52 -62.12
C GLN A 819 14.61 -57.81 -63.65
N GLY A 820 13.80 -58.79 -64.08
CA GLY A 820 13.55 -59.14 -65.48
C GLY A 820 12.25 -58.57 -66.06
N GLU A 821 12.00 -58.77 -67.36
CA GLU A 821 10.69 -58.45 -67.96
C GLU A 821 9.66 -59.52 -67.55
N GLY A 822 8.90 -59.25 -66.47
CA GLY A 822 7.77 -60.08 -66.03
C GLY A 822 7.54 -60.08 -64.52
N ASP A 823 6.51 -60.81 -64.08
CA ASP A 823 6.10 -60.89 -62.66
C ASP A 823 6.61 -62.20 -62.00
N THR A 824 7.63 -62.83 -62.59
CA THR A 824 8.13 -64.13 -62.13
C THR A 824 9.60 -64.34 -62.48
N ILE A 825 10.29 -65.12 -61.66
CA ILE A 825 11.67 -65.57 -61.87
C ILE A 825 11.64 -67.05 -62.22
N ILE A 826 12.31 -67.43 -63.31
CA ILE A 826 12.41 -68.82 -63.76
C ILE A 826 13.89 -69.22 -63.82
N SER A 827 14.23 -70.33 -63.16
CA SER A 827 15.58 -70.91 -63.15
C SER A 827 15.53 -72.39 -63.48
N CYS A 828 16.35 -72.85 -64.44
CA CYS A 828 16.31 -74.21 -64.98
C CYS A 828 17.66 -74.94 -64.90
N LYS A 829 17.62 -76.21 -64.51
CA LYS A 829 18.78 -77.13 -64.51
C LYS A 829 18.57 -78.29 -65.48
N GLU A 830 19.55 -78.56 -66.34
CA GLU A 830 19.54 -79.72 -67.25
C GLU A 830 19.59 -81.04 -66.47
N GLN A 831 18.75 -82.00 -66.86
CA GLN A 831 18.62 -83.29 -66.18
C GLN A 831 19.15 -84.46 -67.04
N PRO A 832 19.94 -85.37 -66.45
CA PRO A 832 20.32 -86.60 -67.14
C PRO A 832 19.15 -87.59 -67.20
N CYS A 833 19.01 -88.33 -68.31
CA CYS A 833 18.01 -89.39 -68.41
C CYS A 833 18.24 -90.51 -67.37
N ARG A 834 17.23 -90.78 -66.52
CA ARG A 834 17.29 -91.82 -65.45
C ARG A 834 16.38 -93.04 -65.69
N GLY A 835 15.63 -93.09 -66.79
CA GLY A 835 14.69 -94.18 -67.09
C GLY A 835 15.34 -95.56 -67.29
N ALA A 836 14.80 -96.60 -66.64
CA ALA A 836 15.24 -97.99 -66.78
C ALA A 836 14.63 -98.67 -68.04
N LEU A 837 15.49 -99.31 -68.86
CA LEU A 837 15.10 -100.04 -70.07
C LEU A 837 14.50 -101.43 -69.73
N LEU A 838 13.17 -101.59 -69.75
CA LEU A 838 12.50 -102.89 -69.59
C LEU A 838 12.65 -103.75 -70.86
N LEU A 839 13.47 -104.82 -70.78
CA LEU A 839 13.56 -105.87 -71.79
C LEU A 839 12.28 -106.73 -71.81
N LEU A 840 11.61 -106.77 -72.96
CA LEU A 840 10.44 -107.60 -73.24
C LEU A 840 10.74 -109.11 -73.13
N LEU A 841 10.08 -109.81 -72.21
CA LEU A 841 9.95 -111.28 -72.23
C LEU A 841 8.82 -111.67 -73.19
N ASN A 842 9.18 -112.19 -74.36
CA ASN A 842 8.25 -112.76 -75.32
C ASN A 842 8.04 -114.27 -75.02
N SER A 843 6.77 -114.68 -75.03
CA SER A 843 6.25 -116.00 -74.67
C SER A 843 6.80 -117.18 -75.50
N ILE A 844 7.01 -118.29 -74.79
CA ILE A 844 7.50 -119.62 -75.18
C ILE A 844 6.58 -120.32 -76.20
N LEU A 845 7.13 -120.82 -77.33
CA LEU A 845 6.93 -122.19 -77.88
C LEU A 845 7.34 -122.31 -79.36
N LEU A 846 8.41 -123.08 -79.63
CA LEU A 846 8.33 -124.14 -80.65
C LEU A 846 9.15 -125.36 -80.18
N ASN A 847 8.41 -126.47 -80.02
CA ASN A 847 8.76 -127.74 -79.39
C ASN A 847 9.72 -128.65 -80.20
N LEU A 848 10.54 -129.44 -79.51
CA LEU A 848 11.09 -130.73 -79.96
C LEU A 848 10.06 -131.87 -79.65
N PHE A 849 10.00 -133.03 -80.31
CA PHE A 849 11.04 -134.00 -80.73
C PHE A 849 10.47 -134.90 -81.88
N LEU A 850 11.15 -135.46 -82.90
CA LEU A 850 12.59 -135.67 -83.23
C LEU A 850 12.80 -136.02 -84.73
N LEU A 851 13.72 -135.27 -85.38
CA LEU A 851 14.77 -135.73 -86.31
C LEU A 851 15.88 -134.69 -86.30
#